data_AF-A0A8S0Q2R5-F1
#
_entry.id   AF-A0A8S0Q2R5-F1
#
_cell.length_a   1.000
_cell.length_b   1.000
_cell.length_c   1.000
_cell.angle_alpha   90.00
_cell.angle_beta   90.00
_cell.angle_gamma   90.00
#
_symmetry.space_group_name_H-M   'P 1'
#
loop_
_entity.id
_entity.type
_entity.pdbx_description
1 polymer ?
#
loop_
_entity_poly.entity_id
_entity_poly.type
_entity_poly.pdbx_seq_one_letter_code
_entity_poly.pdbx_strand_id
1 'polypeptide(L)'
;MLGNGVVGILSESTNKWERRVPLTPSHCARLLHGGSKKTGVTRIIVQPSTKRIHHDALYEDVGCDISEDLSECGLILGIKQPKLDMILPDTAYTFFSHTHKAQKENMPLLDKILAERASLFDYELIVGDHGRRLLAFGKFAGRAGMVDFLHGLGQRYLNLGYSTPFLSLGASYTYSSLAAAKAAVISVGEEIATAGLPSGICPLVFVFTGSGNVSQGAQEIFKLLPHVYVDPGRLPGLFETAKDTTELGRATKRVFQVYGCVVTSQDMVEHKDPSKFFDKVDYYAHPENYRPIFHEKIAPFASVIVNCMYWEKRYPRLLTIKQLQNLMRNRCPLMGIADITCDIGGSIELVNQTTLIDSPFFRYDPFDDSYHHDMEGSGLICSAVDILPTEFAREASQHFGDILSQFIRSLASSKHIEELPSHLQRACIVHGGMLTSLYEYIPRMRKSDLEDVSKPSEAAHPVKMKYTTLISLSGHLFDQFLINEALDIIEAASGSFHLVTCQVGQNTNAMSYSELKVGADDKLVLDKIVDSLTSLANPNESKEFKGRKKNTISLKVGRFKDTVEMEADTEKKASVLILGAGRVCRPAAEFLTSIGSDSPQEWLKSFRIGDLEEQTCVQVIVASLFLKDAEEIVEGIPNATAVQLDVMNQESLYNYISQVDVVISLLPPSCHSTVGGACIQLKKHLVTASYVDDSTTKLDELAKRSGVTILCEMGLDPGIDHMMAMKMINHAHVRGGRIKSFISYCGGIPSPESANNPLAYKFSWSPAGAIRAGRNPSTYRYHGEVVHVDGENLYDSAKRLRLADFPAFALECLPNRDSLIYGDLYGIENEASTIFRGTLRYEGFGSIMGSLARIGFFSTEVIPILENQKRPTYRTFLFSLLKTRNGNLNETAIWEKDIMETIVSLGLCKETETAIQTAKTIVFLGFHEESEIPNSCRSAFDVTCLRMEERLAYSGTEKDMVLMHHEVEVDFPNGQRTENHRATLLECGRTKNGKTTTAMALTVGIPAAIGALLMLQNKIDTKGVLRPIDPEIYVPVLDILEAYGLKLVEKMD
;
A
#
# COMPACT_ATOMS: atom_id res chain seq x y z
N MET A 1 23.36 22.08 -21.90
CA MET A 1 24.50 21.30 -21.34
C MET A 1 23.89 20.09 -20.64
N LEU A 2 24.65 19.02 -20.37
CA LEU A 2 24.07 17.85 -19.67
C LEU A 2 23.95 18.01 -18.15
N GLY A 3 24.88 18.73 -17.51
CA GLY A 3 24.87 18.94 -16.07
C GLY A 3 25.63 20.20 -15.65
N ASN A 4 25.16 20.82 -14.56
CA ASN A 4 25.74 22.02 -13.94
C ASN A 4 26.02 21.84 -12.44
N GLY A 5 25.87 20.62 -11.91
CA GLY A 5 25.96 20.27 -10.49
C GLY A 5 24.64 20.40 -9.71
N VAL A 6 23.60 21.02 -10.28
CA VAL A 6 22.28 21.18 -9.66
C VAL A 6 21.34 20.10 -10.17
N VAL A 7 20.76 19.32 -9.24
CA VAL A 7 19.90 18.17 -9.55
C VAL A 7 18.46 18.41 -9.08
N GLY A 8 17.51 18.35 -10.00
CA GLY A 8 16.07 18.39 -9.76
C GLY A 8 15.49 17.01 -9.45
N ILE A 9 14.48 16.95 -8.58
CA ILE A 9 13.60 15.78 -8.39
C ILE A 9 12.15 16.20 -8.69
N LEU A 10 11.54 15.61 -9.72
CA LEU A 10 10.17 15.87 -10.16
C LEU A 10 9.11 15.34 -9.18
N SER A 11 7.97 16.03 -9.17
CA SER A 11 6.73 15.53 -8.58
C SER A 11 6.16 14.33 -9.36
N GLU A 12 5.54 13.38 -8.65
CA GLU A 12 5.02 12.14 -9.23
C GLU A 12 3.66 12.36 -9.92
N SER A 13 3.65 12.77 -11.19
CA SER A 13 2.42 13.27 -11.84
C SER A 13 1.51 12.23 -12.52
N THR A 14 1.90 10.96 -12.63
CA THR A 14 1.32 10.03 -13.63
C THR A 14 0.01 9.36 -13.22
N ASN A 15 -0.08 8.75 -12.03
CA ASN A 15 -1.31 8.11 -11.56
C ASN A 15 -1.42 8.13 -10.04
N LYS A 16 -2.54 7.62 -9.54
CA LYS A 16 -2.95 7.63 -8.14
C LYS A 16 -2.16 6.72 -7.20
N TRP A 17 -1.70 5.59 -7.73
CA TRP A 17 -0.95 4.59 -6.97
C TRP A 17 0.56 4.87 -7.01
N GLU A 18 1.05 5.59 -8.03
CA GLU A 18 2.46 5.98 -8.22
C GLU A 18 2.91 7.00 -7.17
N ARG A 19 3.66 6.50 -6.18
CA ARG A 19 4.17 7.27 -5.03
C ARG A 19 5.70 7.22 -4.95
N ARG A 20 6.37 6.57 -5.92
CA ARG A 20 7.79 6.19 -5.82
C ARG A 20 8.70 7.34 -6.24
N VAL A 21 9.86 7.45 -5.57
CA VAL A 21 10.88 8.47 -5.85
C VAL A 21 12.12 7.88 -6.54
N PRO A 22 12.82 8.67 -7.39
CA PRO A 22 14.12 8.27 -7.92
C PRO A 22 15.22 8.28 -6.85
N LEU A 23 15.17 9.23 -5.91
CA LEU A 23 16.09 9.36 -4.78
C LEU A 23 15.30 9.66 -3.51
N THR A 24 15.56 8.90 -2.44
CA THR A 24 14.98 9.15 -1.11
C THR A 24 15.76 10.25 -0.38
N PRO A 25 15.22 10.84 0.70
CA PRO A 25 15.96 11.78 1.55
C PRO A 25 17.33 11.25 2.01
N SER A 26 17.41 9.95 2.34
CA SER A 26 18.67 9.31 2.71
C SER A 26 19.72 9.32 1.59
N HIS A 27 19.28 9.36 0.33
CA HIS A 27 20.16 9.43 -0.84
C HIS A 27 20.63 10.85 -1.08
N CYS A 28 19.73 11.83 -0.96
CA CYS A 28 20.05 13.24 -1.06
C CYS A 28 21.06 13.68 0.01
N ALA A 29 20.86 13.26 1.26
CA ALA A 29 21.83 13.46 2.35
C ALA A 29 23.24 12.96 1.99
N ARG A 30 23.36 11.77 1.39
CA ARG A 30 24.65 11.20 0.97
C ARG A 30 25.29 11.97 -0.18
N LEU A 31 24.49 12.51 -1.10
CA LEU A 31 24.95 13.27 -2.28
C LEU A 31 25.42 14.69 -1.91
N LEU A 32 24.74 15.35 -0.98
CA LEU A 32 25.10 16.68 -0.49
C LEU A 32 26.29 16.62 0.49
N HIS A 33 26.19 15.84 1.56
CA HIS A 33 27.25 15.74 2.58
C HIS A 33 28.51 15.00 2.09
N GLY A 34 28.45 14.29 0.96
CA GLY A 34 29.62 13.65 0.34
C GLY A 34 30.65 14.63 -0.24
N GLY A 35 30.27 15.91 -0.42
CA GLY A 35 31.12 16.99 -0.92
C GLY A 35 31.21 17.03 -2.45
N SER A 36 30.97 18.22 -3.04
CA SER A 36 30.78 18.41 -4.48
C SER A 36 31.92 17.86 -5.38
N LYS A 37 33.18 17.94 -4.94
CA LYS A 37 34.33 17.35 -5.66
C LYS A 37 34.26 15.82 -5.79
N LYS A 38 33.53 15.14 -4.90
CA LYS A 38 33.37 13.68 -4.82
C LYS A 38 32.03 13.21 -5.35
N THR A 39 30.97 13.99 -5.20
CA THR A 39 29.60 13.61 -5.63
C THR A 39 29.18 14.23 -6.96
N GLY A 40 29.85 15.27 -7.44
CA GLY A 40 29.44 16.01 -8.65
C GLY A 40 28.18 16.87 -8.46
N VAL A 41 27.57 16.81 -7.27
CA VAL A 41 26.35 17.54 -6.91
C VAL A 41 26.75 18.71 -5.99
N THR A 42 26.31 19.92 -6.34
CA THR A 42 26.47 21.13 -5.53
C THR A 42 25.19 21.50 -4.80
N ARG A 43 24.03 21.15 -5.36
CA ARG A 43 22.70 21.52 -4.87
C ARG A 43 21.67 20.50 -5.37
N ILE A 44 20.64 20.22 -4.57
CA ILE A 44 19.51 19.39 -4.97
C ILE A 44 18.25 20.20 -4.74
N ILE A 45 17.47 20.38 -5.81
CA ILE A 45 16.18 21.06 -5.79
C ILE A 45 15.10 19.98 -5.93
N VAL A 46 14.14 19.93 -5.02
CA VAL A 46 13.05 18.96 -5.04
C VAL A 46 11.79 19.73 -5.37
N GLN A 47 11.12 19.36 -6.46
CA GLN A 47 9.80 19.87 -6.77
C GLN A 47 8.84 19.35 -5.70
N PRO A 48 8.04 20.23 -5.06
CA PRO A 48 7.04 19.82 -4.10
C PRO A 48 6.17 18.70 -4.64
N SER A 49 5.86 17.72 -3.81
CA SER A 49 4.96 16.65 -4.22
C SER A 49 4.05 16.25 -3.08
N THR A 50 2.79 16.59 -3.27
CA THR A 50 1.70 16.08 -2.43
C THR A 50 1.53 14.57 -2.50
N LYS A 51 2.32 13.88 -3.33
CA LYS A 51 2.08 12.51 -3.79
C LYS A 51 3.09 11.48 -3.28
N ARG A 52 4.21 11.97 -2.77
CA ARG A 52 5.47 11.26 -2.65
C ARG A 52 5.57 10.39 -1.41
N ILE A 53 6.14 9.19 -1.50
CA ILE A 53 6.35 8.28 -0.35
C ILE A 53 7.34 8.81 0.72
N HIS A 54 8.01 9.92 0.42
CA HIS A 54 8.78 10.73 1.34
C HIS A 54 8.32 12.19 1.22
N HIS A 55 7.82 12.77 2.31
CA HIS A 55 7.44 14.18 2.40
C HIS A 55 8.60 15.11 2.04
N ASP A 56 8.28 16.29 1.49
CA ASP A 56 9.26 17.31 1.09
C ASP A 56 10.10 17.81 2.27
N ALA A 57 9.51 17.94 3.46
CA ALA A 57 10.22 18.29 4.70
C ALA A 57 11.40 17.35 5.03
N LEU A 58 11.31 16.07 4.66
CA LEU A 58 12.43 15.13 4.85
C LEU A 58 13.62 15.45 3.92
N TYR A 59 13.37 16.08 2.77
CA TYR A 59 14.41 16.57 1.87
C TYR A 59 15.01 17.89 2.38
N GLU A 60 14.20 18.79 2.96
CA GLU A 60 14.67 20.01 3.64
C GLU A 60 15.62 19.67 4.81
N ASP A 61 15.23 18.72 5.67
CA ASP A 61 16.01 18.23 6.81
C ASP A 61 17.43 17.74 6.43
N VAL A 62 17.64 17.34 5.17
CA VAL A 62 18.93 16.87 4.64
C VAL A 62 19.64 17.87 3.72
N GLY A 63 19.15 19.11 3.66
CA GLY A 63 19.76 20.22 2.94
C GLY A 63 19.40 20.33 1.45
N CYS A 64 18.29 19.73 1.00
CA CYS A 64 17.72 20.06 -0.30
C CYS A 64 16.93 21.37 -0.25
N ASP A 65 16.91 22.08 -1.38
CA ASP A 65 15.98 23.18 -1.60
C ASP A 65 14.64 22.63 -2.09
N ILE A 66 13.53 23.22 -1.64
CA ILE A 66 12.19 22.94 -2.19
C ILE A 66 11.81 24.10 -3.10
N SER A 67 11.47 23.80 -4.36
CA SER A 67 11.08 24.81 -5.35
C SER A 67 10.27 24.18 -6.48
N GLU A 68 9.14 24.80 -6.83
CA GLU A 68 8.42 24.48 -8.07
C GLU A 68 9.24 24.84 -9.31
N ASP A 69 10.06 25.90 -9.22
CA ASP A 69 10.98 26.25 -10.29
C ASP A 69 12.24 25.36 -10.23
N LEU A 70 12.38 24.52 -11.26
CA LEU A 70 13.57 23.70 -11.51
C LEU A 70 14.49 24.30 -12.60
N SER A 71 14.30 25.54 -13.04
CA SER A 71 15.06 26.18 -14.13
C SER A 71 16.57 26.26 -13.89
N GLU A 72 17.00 26.27 -12.63
CA GLU A 72 18.42 26.21 -12.26
C GLU A 72 19.04 24.80 -12.37
N CYS A 73 18.23 23.74 -12.55
CA CYS A 73 18.70 22.35 -12.62
C CYS A 73 19.28 22.02 -14.00
N GLY A 74 20.50 21.47 -14.02
CA GLY A 74 21.06 20.88 -15.24
C GLY A 74 20.48 19.49 -15.53
N LEU A 75 20.17 18.74 -14.48
CA LEU A 75 19.62 17.38 -14.52
C LEU A 75 18.35 17.32 -13.67
N ILE A 76 17.29 16.69 -14.17
CA ILE A 76 16.00 16.51 -13.49
C ILE A 76 15.60 15.03 -13.50
N LEU A 77 15.21 14.48 -12.35
CA LEU A 77 14.94 13.06 -12.12
C LEU A 77 13.47 12.80 -11.77
N GLY A 78 12.85 11.75 -12.30
CA GLY A 78 11.51 11.29 -11.88
C GLY A 78 11.36 9.78 -12.09
N ILE A 79 10.42 9.09 -11.42
CA ILE A 79 10.18 7.67 -11.73
C ILE A 79 9.44 7.51 -13.07
N LYS A 80 8.44 8.35 -13.31
CA LYS A 80 7.65 8.39 -14.55
C LYS A 80 7.82 9.75 -15.24
N GLN A 81 7.32 9.85 -16.47
CA GLN A 81 7.35 11.09 -17.23
C GLN A 81 6.51 12.21 -16.58
N PRO A 82 7.01 13.46 -16.56
CA PRO A 82 6.26 14.62 -16.12
C PRO A 82 5.20 15.02 -17.17
N LYS A 83 4.39 16.02 -16.85
CA LYS A 83 3.50 16.66 -17.83
C LYS A 83 4.31 17.45 -18.86
N LEU A 84 3.73 17.69 -20.04
CA LEU A 84 4.42 18.36 -21.15
C LEU A 84 4.82 19.81 -20.81
N ASP A 85 3.94 20.54 -20.11
CA ASP A 85 4.16 21.91 -19.64
C ASP A 85 5.34 22.05 -18.66
N MET A 86 5.72 20.97 -17.98
CA MET A 86 6.86 20.93 -17.04
C MET A 86 8.23 20.74 -17.73
N ILE A 87 8.27 20.51 -19.05
CA ILE A 87 9.53 20.34 -19.78
C ILE A 87 10.18 21.71 -20.05
N LEU A 88 11.28 21.92 -19.34
CA LEU A 88 12.13 23.12 -19.41
C LEU A 88 13.18 23.05 -20.55
N PRO A 89 13.55 24.21 -21.14
CA PRO A 89 14.52 24.28 -22.21
C PRO A 89 15.96 23.98 -21.82
N ASP A 90 16.70 23.36 -22.73
CA ASP A 90 18.14 23.02 -22.62
C ASP A 90 18.55 22.15 -21.39
N THR A 91 17.58 21.58 -20.67
CA THR A 91 17.72 20.76 -19.44
C THR A 91 17.77 19.26 -19.75
N ALA A 92 18.49 18.47 -18.94
CA ALA A 92 18.47 17.00 -19.03
C ALA A 92 17.44 16.37 -18.09
N TYR A 93 16.67 15.39 -18.59
CA TYR A 93 15.67 14.62 -17.85
C TYR A 93 16.05 13.15 -17.76
N THR A 94 15.72 12.48 -16.65
CA THR A 94 15.86 11.02 -16.52
C THR A 94 14.66 10.40 -15.78
N PHE A 95 13.93 9.52 -16.46
CA PHE A 95 12.77 8.78 -15.94
C PHE A 95 12.45 7.55 -16.81
N PHE A 96 11.48 6.71 -16.45
CA PHE A 96 10.94 5.69 -17.36
C PHE A 96 10.04 6.34 -18.42
N SER A 97 10.59 6.64 -19.60
CA SER A 97 9.91 7.38 -20.65
C SER A 97 9.21 6.49 -21.66
N HIS A 98 9.75 5.29 -21.90
CA HIS A 98 9.31 4.39 -22.97
C HIS A 98 9.30 5.06 -24.37
N THR A 99 9.91 6.24 -24.53
CA THR A 99 9.89 6.99 -25.80
C THR A 99 10.62 6.25 -26.92
N HIS A 100 11.63 5.45 -26.55
CA HIS A 100 12.34 4.53 -27.44
C HIS A 100 11.44 3.43 -28.04
N LYS A 101 10.18 3.31 -27.60
CA LYS A 101 9.20 2.35 -28.16
C LYS A 101 8.43 2.91 -29.36
N ALA A 102 8.63 4.19 -29.70
CA ALA A 102 7.97 4.89 -30.79
C ALA A 102 6.42 4.84 -30.78
N GLN A 103 5.82 4.50 -29.63
CA GLN A 103 4.37 4.37 -29.45
C GLN A 103 3.71 5.75 -29.42
N LYS A 104 2.59 5.90 -30.15
CA LYS A 104 1.84 7.16 -30.37
C LYS A 104 1.61 7.98 -29.10
N GLU A 105 1.24 7.33 -27.99
CA GLU A 105 1.02 7.94 -26.67
C GLU A 105 2.25 8.68 -26.09
N ASN A 106 3.46 8.24 -26.41
CA ASN A 106 4.72 8.80 -25.88
C ASN A 106 5.32 9.87 -26.82
N MET A 107 4.73 10.09 -27.99
CA MET A 107 5.27 11.01 -29.00
C MET A 107 5.05 12.51 -28.68
N PRO A 108 3.94 12.94 -28.02
CA PRO A 108 3.80 14.32 -27.56
C PRO A 108 4.90 14.75 -26.56
N LEU A 109 5.37 13.81 -25.73
CA LEU A 109 6.52 14.03 -24.86
C LEU A 109 7.81 14.23 -25.67
N LEU A 110 8.05 13.40 -26.67
CA LEU A 110 9.21 13.54 -27.56
C LEU A 110 9.21 14.88 -28.30
N ASP A 111 8.07 15.31 -28.84
CA ASP A 111 7.93 16.61 -29.51
C ASP A 111 8.32 17.76 -28.60
N LYS A 112 7.80 17.77 -27.38
CA LYS A 112 8.10 18.81 -26.39
C LYS A 112 9.58 18.79 -26.00
N ILE A 113 10.16 17.62 -25.74
CA ILE A 113 11.59 17.46 -25.45
C ILE A 113 12.47 17.99 -26.60
N LEU A 114 12.11 17.70 -27.86
CA LEU A 114 12.83 18.19 -29.04
C LEU A 114 12.70 19.71 -29.20
N ALA A 115 11.48 20.26 -29.10
CA ALA A 115 11.20 21.68 -29.26
C ALA A 115 11.93 22.54 -28.22
N GLU A 116 12.00 22.08 -26.97
CA GLU A 116 12.70 22.74 -25.87
C GLU A 116 14.22 22.49 -25.88
N ARG A 117 14.75 21.73 -26.85
CA ARG A 117 16.16 21.29 -26.90
C ARG A 117 16.64 20.50 -25.66
N ALA A 118 15.71 19.96 -24.89
CA ALA A 118 16.00 19.17 -23.71
C ALA A 118 16.76 17.88 -24.09
N SER A 119 17.40 17.26 -23.09
CA SER A 119 17.98 15.93 -23.22
C SER A 119 17.12 14.92 -22.44
N LEU A 120 16.95 13.70 -22.97
CA LEU A 120 16.10 12.68 -22.36
C LEU A 120 16.86 11.37 -22.20
N PHE A 121 16.97 10.90 -20.96
CA PHE A 121 17.55 9.60 -20.60
C PHE A 121 16.45 8.67 -20.07
N ASP A 122 16.41 7.43 -20.57
CA ASP A 122 15.46 6.42 -20.07
C ASP A 122 16.14 5.45 -19.09
N TYR A 123 15.59 5.32 -17.88
CA TYR A 123 16.07 4.35 -16.89
C TYR A 123 16.02 2.89 -17.38
N GLU A 124 15.13 2.55 -18.32
CA GLU A 124 15.03 1.19 -18.91
C GLU A 124 16.30 0.83 -19.70
N LEU A 125 16.97 1.83 -20.26
CA LEU A 125 18.15 1.70 -21.13
C LEU A 125 19.48 1.77 -20.35
N ILE A 126 19.44 1.99 -19.02
CA ILE A 126 20.62 1.91 -18.15
C ILE A 126 20.95 0.43 -17.88
N VAL A 127 21.71 -0.13 -18.80
CA VAL A 127 22.05 -1.56 -18.90
C VAL A 127 23.56 -1.76 -18.77
N GLY A 128 23.98 -2.61 -17.82
CA GLY A 128 25.39 -2.94 -17.57
C GLY A 128 26.01 -3.86 -18.63
N ASP A 129 27.32 -4.13 -18.51
CA ASP A 129 28.17 -4.79 -19.53
C ASP A 129 27.79 -6.24 -19.89
N HIS A 130 26.76 -6.80 -19.25
CA HIS A 130 26.22 -8.15 -19.50
C HIS A 130 24.75 -8.13 -19.98
N GLY A 131 24.25 -6.98 -20.45
CA GLY A 131 22.89 -6.85 -20.95
C GLY A 131 21.79 -6.84 -19.87
N ARG A 132 22.19 -6.80 -18.59
CA ARG A 132 21.24 -6.74 -17.46
C ARG A 132 20.90 -5.30 -17.12
N ARG A 133 19.61 -4.94 -17.22
CA ARG A 133 19.06 -3.68 -16.71
C ARG A 133 19.34 -3.53 -15.22
N LEU A 134 19.85 -2.36 -14.83
CA LEU A 134 20.30 -2.11 -13.46
C LEU A 134 19.19 -1.51 -12.58
N LEU A 135 18.31 -0.70 -13.17
CA LEU A 135 17.22 0.00 -12.47
C LEU A 135 15.86 -0.65 -12.80
N ALA A 136 15.34 -1.47 -11.88
CA ALA A 136 14.08 -2.17 -12.06
C ALA A 136 13.38 -2.51 -10.73
N PHE A 137 12.05 -2.55 -10.74
CA PHE A 137 11.23 -2.79 -9.54
C PHE A 137 10.72 -4.22 -9.36
N GLY A 138 11.03 -5.15 -10.28
CA GLY A 138 10.31 -6.43 -10.43
C GLY A 138 10.18 -7.30 -9.18
N LYS A 139 11.11 -7.21 -8.22
CA LYS A 139 11.00 -7.99 -6.96
C LYS A 139 9.81 -7.56 -6.10
N PHE A 140 9.40 -6.29 -6.17
CA PHE A 140 8.23 -5.78 -5.46
C PHE A 140 6.92 -6.12 -6.19
N ALA A 141 6.91 -6.22 -7.53
CA ALA A 141 5.76 -6.74 -8.29
C ALA A 141 5.39 -8.16 -7.83
N GLY A 142 6.38 -9.04 -7.78
CA GLY A 142 6.19 -10.43 -7.32
C GLY A 142 5.68 -10.54 -5.89
N ARG A 143 6.17 -9.67 -5.00
CA ARG A 143 5.72 -9.63 -3.60
C ARG A 143 4.28 -9.17 -3.49
N ALA A 144 3.91 -8.07 -4.16
CA ALA A 144 2.54 -7.56 -4.17
C ALA A 144 1.58 -8.61 -4.75
N GLY A 145 1.75 -8.98 -6.01
CA GLY A 145 0.84 -9.89 -6.71
C GLY A 145 0.72 -11.28 -6.08
N MET A 146 1.70 -11.76 -5.30
CA MET A 146 1.54 -13.00 -4.55
C MET A 146 0.72 -12.82 -3.25
N VAL A 147 0.87 -11.68 -2.56
CA VAL A 147 0.00 -11.36 -1.40
C VAL A 147 -1.44 -11.20 -1.88
N ASP A 148 -1.65 -10.43 -2.95
CA ASP A 148 -2.97 -10.25 -3.58
C ASP A 148 -3.57 -11.59 -3.99
N PHE A 149 -2.83 -12.41 -4.74
CA PHE A 149 -3.38 -13.66 -5.25
C PHE A 149 -3.74 -14.64 -4.13
N LEU A 150 -2.98 -14.68 -3.04
CA LEU A 150 -3.36 -15.49 -1.88
C LEU A 150 -4.66 -14.98 -1.23
N HIS A 151 -4.86 -13.67 -1.13
CA HIS A 151 -6.15 -13.08 -0.70
C HIS A 151 -7.32 -13.50 -1.63
N GLY A 152 -7.16 -13.35 -2.95
CA GLY A 152 -8.17 -13.77 -3.92
C GLY A 152 -8.45 -15.28 -3.91
N LEU A 153 -7.43 -16.11 -3.67
CA LEU A 153 -7.58 -17.56 -3.54
C LEU A 153 -8.43 -17.94 -2.32
N GLY A 154 -8.31 -17.18 -1.23
CA GLY A 154 -9.20 -17.29 -0.07
C GLY A 154 -10.65 -17.04 -0.44
N GLN A 155 -10.94 -15.88 -1.05
CA GLN A 155 -12.26 -15.52 -1.55
C GLN A 155 -12.82 -16.58 -2.51
N ARG A 156 -11.99 -17.11 -3.42
CA ARG A 156 -12.43 -18.12 -4.39
C ARG A 156 -12.80 -19.44 -3.72
N TYR A 157 -12.00 -19.93 -2.78
CA TYR A 157 -12.32 -21.18 -2.08
C TYR A 157 -13.61 -21.08 -1.26
N LEU A 158 -13.87 -19.92 -0.63
CA LEU A 158 -15.12 -19.70 0.11
C LEU A 158 -16.36 -19.86 -0.78
N ASN A 159 -16.34 -19.27 -1.97
CA ASN A 159 -17.41 -19.38 -2.96
C ASN A 159 -17.64 -20.82 -3.48
N LEU A 160 -16.70 -21.72 -3.24
CA LEU A 160 -16.77 -23.14 -3.58
C LEU A 160 -17.10 -24.02 -2.36
N GLY A 161 -17.49 -23.42 -1.24
CA GLY A 161 -17.83 -24.11 0.01
C GLY A 161 -16.62 -24.49 0.88
N TYR A 162 -15.41 -24.06 0.52
CA TYR A 162 -14.18 -24.34 1.26
C TYR A 162 -13.73 -23.15 2.10
N SER A 163 -13.92 -23.22 3.41
CA SER A 163 -13.22 -22.32 4.34
C SER A 163 -11.73 -22.65 4.36
N THR A 164 -10.88 -21.69 3.99
CA THR A 164 -9.42 -21.82 3.98
C THR A 164 -8.76 -20.63 4.70
N PRO A 165 -7.57 -20.81 5.30
CA PRO A 165 -6.85 -19.75 6.01
C PRO A 165 -6.55 -18.51 5.15
N PHE A 166 -6.42 -18.70 3.83
CA PHE A 166 -6.17 -17.63 2.84
C PHE A 166 -7.20 -16.50 2.87
N LEU A 167 -8.42 -16.76 3.37
CA LEU A 167 -9.47 -15.75 3.57
C LEU A 167 -9.06 -14.61 4.52
N SER A 168 -8.08 -14.83 5.39
CA SER A 168 -7.63 -13.85 6.37
C SER A 168 -6.58 -12.86 5.84
N LEU A 169 -6.11 -13.04 4.60
CA LEU A 169 -5.26 -12.05 3.93
C LEU A 169 -6.09 -10.91 3.37
N GLY A 170 -5.55 -9.69 3.42
CA GLY A 170 -5.96 -8.55 2.59
C GLY A 170 -5.04 -8.35 1.38
N ALA A 171 -5.47 -7.50 0.45
CA ALA A 171 -4.69 -7.07 -0.71
C ALA A 171 -3.42 -6.29 -0.32
N SER A 172 -2.38 -6.36 -1.15
CA SER A 172 -1.02 -5.96 -0.81
C SER A 172 -0.88 -4.45 -0.54
N TYR A 173 -1.71 -3.63 -1.21
CA TYR A 173 -1.79 -2.20 -0.99
C TYR A 173 -2.30 -1.78 0.38
N THR A 174 -3.08 -2.63 1.05
CA THR A 174 -3.71 -2.32 2.35
C THR A 174 -2.71 -2.37 3.51
N TYR A 175 -1.50 -2.91 3.27
CA TYR A 175 -0.44 -2.98 4.27
C TYR A 175 0.46 -1.75 4.22
N SER A 176 0.71 -1.18 5.39
CA SER A 176 1.57 0.02 5.59
C SER A 176 3.04 -0.16 5.18
N SER A 177 3.47 -1.42 5.02
CA SER A 177 4.83 -1.82 4.62
C SER A 177 4.83 -3.24 4.07
N LEU A 178 5.90 -3.61 3.37
CA LEU A 178 6.14 -5.00 2.99
C LEU A 178 6.27 -5.92 4.22
N ALA A 179 6.73 -5.41 5.36
CA ALA A 179 6.82 -6.20 6.59
C ALA A 179 5.42 -6.58 7.11
N ALA A 180 4.47 -5.65 7.12
CA ALA A 180 3.10 -5.91 7.54
C ALA A 180 2.39 -6.92 6.60
N ALA A 181 2.59 -6.82 5.29
CA ALA A 181 2.07 -7.80 4.33
C ALA A 181 2.62 -9.21 4.57
N LYS A 182 3.91 -9.32 4.90
CA LYS A 182 4.54 -10.61 5.24
C LYS A 182 4.02 -11.19 6.55
N ALA A 183 3.81 -10.38 7.59
CA ALA A 183 3.28 -10.84 8.86
C ALA A 183 1.89 -11.50 8.68
N ALA A 184 1.02 -10.94 7.84
CA ALA A 184 -0.27 -11.54 7.51
C ALA A 184 -0.12 -12.91 6.83
N VAL A 185 0.81 -13.06 5.87
CA VAL A 185 1.06 -14.35 5.20
C VAL A 185 1.72 -15.38 6.14
N ILE A 186 2.55 -14.95 7.10
CA ILE A 186 3.05 -15.83 8.18
C ILE A 186 1.88 -16.35 9.03
N SER A 187 0.94 -15.48 9.45
CA SER A 187 -0.24 -15.89 10.23
C SER A 187 -1.10 -16.92 9.51
N VAL A 188 -1.34 -16.73 8.20
CA VAL A 188 -2.03 -17.71 7.34
C VAL A 188 -1.25 -19.01 7.25
N GLY A 189 0.08 -18.91 7.19
CA GLY A 189 0.96 -20.05 7.22
C GLY A 189 0.84 -20.87 8.50
N GLU A 190 0.86 -20.23 9.67
CA GLU A 190 0.76 -20.90 10.96
C GLU A 190 -0.59 -21.62 11.15
N GLU A 191 -1.71 -21.07 10.64
CA GLU A 191 -2.99 -21.79 10.61
C GLU A 191 -2.93 -23.03 9.70
N ILE A 192 -2.36 -22.91 8.50
CA ILE A 192 -2.18 -24.07 7.58
C ILE A 192 -1.30 -25.16 8.22
N ALA A 193 -0.25 -24.77 8.96
CA ALA A 193 0.64 -25.72 9.64
C ALA A 193 -0.08 -26.46 10.78
N THR A 194 -0.91 -25.74 11.52
CA THR A 194 -1.58 -26.25 12.74
C THR A 194 -2.84 -27.05 12.42
N ALA A 195 -3.70 -26.52 11.55
CA ALA A 195 -5.01 -27.06 11.26
C ALA A 195 -5.08 -27.84 9.93
N GLY A 196 -4.09 -27.68 9.04
CA GLY A 196 -4.15 -28.19 7.67
C GLY A 196 -5.19 -27.48 6.80
N LEU A 197 -5.27 -27.90 5.53
CA LEU A 197 -6.28 -27.47 4.57
C LEU A 197 -7.37 -28.55 4.40
N PRO A 198 -8.59 -28.19 3.95
CA PRO A 198 -9.61 -29.17 3.59
C PRO A 198 -9.09 -30.17 2.55
N SER A 199 -9.26 -31.48 2.79
CA SER A 199 -8.73 -32.52 1.89
C SER A 199 -9.29 -32.43 0.46
N GLY A 200 -10.47 -31.84 0.27
CA GLY A 200 -11.07 -31.62 -1.06
C GLY A 200 -10.36 -30.59 -1.94
N ILE A 201 -9.41 -29.81 -1.39
CA ILE A 201 -8.56 -28.88 -2.14
C ILE A 201 -7.06 -29.27 -2.11
N CYS A 202 -6.75 -30.45 -1.56
CA CYS A 202 -5.39 -30.95 -1.45
C CYS A 202 -5.13 -32.11 -2.44
N PRO A 203 -3.90 -32.24 -2.98
CA PRO A 203 -2.74 -31.38 -2.73
C PRO A 203 -2.86 -30.01 -3.43
N LEU A 204 -2.49 -28.94 -2.71
CA LEU A 204 -2.53 -27.56 -3.20
C LEU A 204 -1.17 -27.17 -3.79
N VAL A 205 -1.09 -27.01 -5.12
CA VAL A 205 0.17 -26.83 -5.85
C VAL A 205 0.25 -25.44 -6.47
N PHE A 206 1.24 -24.64 -6.06
CA PHE A 206 1.58 -23.35 -6.64
C PHE A 206 2.75 -23.49 -7.61
N VAL A 207 2.53 -23.12 -8.88
CA VAL A 207 3.52 -23.19 -9.96
C VAL A 207 4.03 -21.78 -10.29
N PHE A 208 5.28 -21.48 -10.00
CA PHE A 208 5.93 -20.19 -10.26
C PHE A 208 6.69 -20.24 -11.60
N THR A 209 6.37 -19.35 -12.53
CA THR A 209 7.01 -19.36 -13.86
C THR A 209 8.26 -18.48 -13.91
N GLY A 210 9.34 -19.04 -14.45
CA GLY A 210 10.64 -18.38 -14.53
C GLY A 210 11.35 -18.22 -13.18
N SER A 211 12.58 -17.70 -13.24
CA SER A 211 13.48 -17.53 -12.08
C SER A 211 13.96 -16.09 -11.86
N GLY A 212 13.33 -15.12 -12.54
CA GLY A 212 13.64 -13.70 -12.47
C GLY A 212 13.20 -13.01 -11.17
N ASN A 213 13.48 -11.71 -11.04
CA ASN A 213 13.19 -10.92 -9.84
C ASN A 213 11.73 -11.03 -9.39
N VAL A 214 10.77 -11.05 -10.33
CA VAL A 214 9.32 -11.18 -10.06
C VAL A 214 9.02 -12.53 -9.40
N SER A 215 9.42 -13.64 -10.03
CA SER A 215 9.25 -15.00 -9.48
C SER A 215 9.91 -15.14 -8.10
N GLN A 216 11.11 -14.58 -7.91
CA GLN A 216 11.78 -14.56 -6.61
C GLN A 216 11.01 -13.74 -5.56
N GLY A 217 10.35 -12.65 -5.95
CA GLY A 217 9.49 -11.84 -5.08
C GLY A 217 8.22 -12.59 -4.65
N ALA A 218 7.58 -13.28 -5.59
CA ALA A 218 6.41 -14.11 -5.30
C ALA A 218 6.76 -15.31 -4.40
N GLN A 219 7.84 -16.02 -4.72
CA GLN A 219 8.37 -17.09 -3.88
C GLN A 219 8.76 -16.61 -2.47
N GLU A 220 9.23 -15.36 -2.31
CA GLU A 220 9.58 -14.80 -1.00
C GLU A 220 8.35 -14.64 -0.10
N ILE A 221 7.16 -14.40 -0.67
CA ILE A 221 5.89 -14.38 0.04
C ILE A 221 5.37 -15.80 0.27
N PHE A 222 5.35 -16.63 -0.77
CA PHE A 222 4.91 -18.03 -0.67
C PHE A 222 5.68 -18.83 0.40
N LYS A 223 6.98 -18.58 0.55
CA LYS A 223 7.84 -19.25 1.55
C LYS A 223 7.47 -18.99 3.01
N LEU A 224 6.58 -18.02 3.27
CA LEU A 224 6.03 -17.72 4.58
C LEU A 224 4.86 -18.67 4.94
N LEU A 225 4.28 -19.33 3.94
CA LEU A 225 3.38 -20.47 4.14
C LEU A 225 4.21 -21.73 4.42
N PRO A 226 3.72 -22.68 5.22
CA PRO A 226 4.30 -24.02 5.32
C PRO A 226 4.09 -24.75 3.99
N HIS A 227 5.17 -25.22 3.38
CA HIS A 227 5.15 -25.81 2.04
C HIS A 227 6.27 -26.83 1.85
N VAL A 228 6.16 -27.65 0.81
CA VAL A 228 7.26 -28.48 0.30
C VAL A 228 7.54 -28.09 -1.15
N TYR A 229 8.79 -27.71 -1.48
CA TYR A 229 9.17 -27.51 -2.87
C TYR A 229 9.40 -28.86 -3.58
N VAL A 230 8.90 -28.98 -4.82
CA VAL A 230 9.00 -30.19 -5.64
C VAL A 230 9.50 -29.87 -7.05
N ASP A 231 10.32 -30.77 -7.59
CA ASP A 231 10.76 -30.71 -8.99
C ASP A 231 9.57 -30.95 -9.94
N PRO A 232 9.53 -30.29 -11.12
CA PRO A 232 8.45 -30.44 -12.10
C PRO A 232 8.11 -31.90 -12.45
N GLY A 233 9.13 -32.75 -12.62
CA GLY A 233 8.95 -34.18 -12.92
C GLY A 233 8.35 -35.03 -11.80
N ARG A 234 8.21 -34.50 -10.57
CA ARG A 234 7.60 -35.21 -9.43
C ARG A 234 6.12 -34.87 -9.22
N LEU A 235 5.57 -33.89 -9.93
CA LEU A 235 4.18 -33.47 -9.81
C LEU A 235 3.14 -34.62 -9.98
N PRO A 236 3.28 -35.56 -10.93
CA PRO A 236 2.31 -36.65 -11.08
C PRO A 236 2.15 -37.52 -9.84
N GLY A 237 3.28 -37.88 -9.19
CA GLY A 237 3.29 -38.79 -8.03
C GLY A 237 2.60 -38.24 -6.78
N LEU A 238 2.42 -36.91 -6.69
CA LEU A 238 1.65 -36.28 -5.60
C LEU A 238 0.17 -36.69 -5.64
N PHE A 239 -0.40 -36.80 -6.84
CA PHE A 239 -1.82 -37.11 -7.05
C PHE A 239 -2.11 -38.62 -7.15
N GLU A 240 -1.08 -39.44 -7.32
CA GLU A 240 -1.15 -40.91 -7.20
C GLU A 240 -1.22 -41.29 -5.71
N THR A 241 -0.27 -40.81 -4.90
CA THR A 241 -0.17 -41.10 -3.46
C THR A 241 -1.41 -40.65 -2.67
N ALA A 242 -2.10 -39.59 -3.12
CA ALA A 242 -3.31 -39.07 -2.49
C ALA A 242 -4.55 -39.99 -2.68
N LYS A 243 -4.57 -40.85 -3.71
CA LYS A 243 -5.73 -41.73 -3.99
C LYS A 243 -5.77 -42.95 -3.06
N ASP A 244 -4.61 -43.51 -2.72
CA ASP A 244 -4.51 -44.65 -1.79
C ASP A 244 -4.94 -44.31 -0.37
N THR A 245 -4.90 -43.02 0.02
CA THR A 245 -5.33 -42.57 1.36
C THR A 245 -6.84 -42.34 1.48
N THR A 246 -7.58 -42.28 0.37
CA THR A 246 -9.03 -42.01 0.37
C THR A 246 -9.93 -43.22 0.61
N GLU A 247 -9.43 -44.46 0.55
CA GLU A 247 -10.27 -45.66 0.73
C GLU A 247 -10.61 -46.00 2.21
N LEU A 248 -9.88 -45.45 3.19
CA LEU A 248 -10.23 -45.60 4.61
C LEU A 248 -11.24 -44.54 5.07
N GLY A 249 -12.53 -44.82 4.85
CA GLY A 249 -13.65 -43.91 5.04
C GLY A 249 -13.73 -43.18 6.40
N ARG A 250 -13.19 -41.95 6.46
CA ARG A 250 -13.48 -40.93 7.48
C ARG A 250 -13.55 -39.55 6.82
N ALA A 251 -14.76 -39.10 6.49
CA ALA A 251 -15.04 -37.94 5.63
C ALA A 251 -14.75 -36.53 6.24
N THR A 252 -13.92 -36.43 7.29
CA THR A 252 -13.69 -35.18 8.04
C THR A 252 -12.25 -35.07 8.56
N LYS A 253 -11.26 -34.98 7.67
CA LYS A 253 -9.88 -34.64 8.04
C LYS A 253 -9.32 -33.54 7.14
N ARG A 254 -8.87 -32.45 7.75
CA ARG A 254 -7.93 -31.52 7.12
C ARG A 254 -6.54 -32.19 7.02
N VAL A 255 -5.76 -31.83 6.02
CA VAL A 255 -4.43 -32.41 5.73
C VAL A 255 -3.40 -31.33 5.39
N PHE A 256 -2.13 -31.61 5.65
CA PHE A 256 -1.03 -30.71 5.30
C PHE A 256 -0.39 -31.14 3.99
N GLN A 257 -0.80 -30.51 2.88
CA GLN A 257 -0.35 -30.83 1.52
C GLN A 257 -0.31 -29.55 0.67
N VAL A 258 0.64 -28.65 0.97
CA VAL A 258 0.91 -27.44 0.18
C VAL A 258 2.28 -27.57 -0.48
N TYR A 259 2.32 -27.37 -1.80
CA TYR A 259 3.51 -27.57 -2.62
C TYR A 259 3.85 -26.35 -3.45
N GLY A 260 5.14 -26.03 -3.54
CA GLY A 260 5.68 -25.06 -4.48
C GLY A 260 6.43 -25.79 -5.60
N CYS A 261 6.26 -25.35 -6.84
CA CYS A 261 7.06 -25.81 -7.97
C CYS A 261 7.55 -24.60 -8.77
N VAL A 262 8.84 -24.54 -9.08
CA VAL A 262 9.41 -23.48 -9.92
C VAL A 262 9.70 -24.09 -11.28
N VAL A 263 9.10 -23.53 -12.33
CA VAL A 263 9.25 -24.01 -13.70
C VAL A 263 10.01 -23.01 -14.55
N THR A 264 10.83 -23.53 -15.45
CA THR A 264 11.64 -22.77 -16.40
C THR A 264 11.28 -23.17 -17.84
N SER A 265 11.92 -22.55 -18.83
CA SER A 265 11.65 -22.83 -20.24
C SER A 265 11.76 -24.31 -20.62
N GLN A 266 12.65 -25.08 -19.98
CA GLN A 266 12.82 -26.51 -20.24
C GLN A 266 11.60 -27.35 -19.82
N ASP A 267 10.79 -26.85 -18.89
CA ASP A 267 9.63 -27.51 -18.32
C ASP A 267 8.33 -27.08 -19.06
N MET A 268 8.43 -26.03 -19.88
CA MET A 268 7.32 -25.38 -20.58
C MET A 268 7.23 -25.78 -22.05
N VAL A 269 8.37 -26.05 -22.70
CA VAL A 269 8.46 -26.43 -24.11
C VAL A 269 9.40 -27.62 -24.31
N GLU A 270 9.17 -28.41 -25.37
CA GLU A 270 10.14 -29.40 -25.86
C GLU A 270 10.38 -29.22 -27.36
N HIS A 271 11.53 -29.69 -27.84
CA HIS A 271 11.89 -29.62 -29.25
C HIS A 271 11.00 -30.57 -30.07
N LYS A 272 10.54 -30.15 -31.26
CA LYS A 272 9.60 -30.91 -32.11
C LYS A 272 10.18 -32.18 -32.72
N ASP A 273 11.49 -32.20 -32.97
CA ASP A 273 12.26 -33.40 -33.28
C ASP A 273 12.51 -34.20 -31.97
N PRO A 274 11.96 -35.42 -31.83
CA PRO A 274 12.06 -36.21 -30.59
C PRO A 274 13.46 -36.75 -30.33
N SER A 275 14.41 -36.61 -31.25
CA SER A 275 15.81 -36.96 -31.03
C SER A 275 16.62 -35.87 -30.30
N LYS A 276 16.04 -34.67 -30.13
CA LYS A 276 16.71 -33.53 -29.48
C LYS A 276 16.06 -33.19 -28.14
N PHE A 277 16.91 -32.90 -27.16
CA PHE A 277 16.48 -32.38 -25.85
C PHE A 277 16.30 -30.87 -25.90
N PHE A 278 15.71 -30.30 -24.85
CA PHE A 278 15.63 -28.85 -24.70
C PHE A 278 17.03 -28.23 -24.61
N ASP A 279 17.36 -27.34 -25.54
CA ASP A 279 18.50 -26.44 -25.42
C ASP A 279 18.01 -24.99 -25.26
N LYS A 280 18.58 -24.27 -24.28
CA LYS A 280 18.15 -22.91 -23.97
C LYS A 280 18.54 -21.92 -25.06
N VAL A 281 19.75 -22.01 -25.62
CA VAL A 281 20.22 -21.04 -26.62
C VAL A 281 19.43 -21.21 -27.92
N ASP A 282 19.24 -22.45 -28.36
CA ASP A 282 18.44 -22.80 -29.53
C ASP A 282 16.97 -22.39 -29.37
N TYR A 283 16.34 -22.64 -28.21
CA TYR A 283 14.96 -22.19 -27.96
C TYR A 283 14.79 -20.66 -28.06
N TYR A 284 15.74 -19.87 -27.54
CA TYR A 284 15.61 -18.40 -27.60
C TYR A 284 15.82 -17.83 -29.01
N ALA A 285 16.59 -18.51 -29.87
CA ALA A 285 16.80 -18.15 -31.28
C ALA A 285 15.69 -18.68 -32.22
N HIS A 286 15.32 -19.95 -32.03
CA HIS A 286 14.42 -20.72 -32.90
C HIS A 286 13.20 -21.29 -32.14
N PRO A 287 12.37 -20.44 -31.49
CA PRO A 287 11.20 -20.93 -30.75
C PRO A 287 10.19 -21.68 -31.63
N GLU A 288 10.20 -21.46 -32.95
CA GLU A 288 9.44 -22.22 -33.95
C GLU A 288 9.77 -23.72 -33.98
N ASN A 289 10.96 -24.13 -33.52
CA ASN A 289 11.36 -25.55 -33.43
C ASN A 289 10.77 -26.26 -32.21
N TYR A 290 10.12 -25.52 -31.30
CA TYR A 290 9.64 -26.02 -30.02
C TYR A 290 8.11 -26.07 -29.98
N ARG A 291 7.55 -27.03 -29.25
CA ARG A 291 6.10 -27.15 -28.96
C ARG A 291 5.84 -26.94 -27.46
N PRO A 292 4.73 -26.27 -27.08
CA PRO A 292 4.38 -26.09 -25.68
C PRO A 292 3.97 -27.42 -25.06
N ILE A 293 4.53 -27.75 -23.90
CA ILE A 293 4.23 -28.95 -23.10
C ILE A 293 3.78 -28.61 -21.68
N PHE A 294 3.80 -27.34 -21.28
CA PHE A 294 3.32 -26.90 -19.97
C PHE A 294 1.92 -27.44 -19.64
N HIS A 295 1.01 -27.35 -20.62
CA HIS A 295 -0.35 -27.87 -20.54
C HIS A 295 -0.46 -29.42 -20.51
N GLU A 296 0.59 -30.15 -20.88
CA GLU A 296 0.66 -31.62 -20.83
C GLU A 296 1.32 -32.11 -19.52
N LYS A 297 2.38 -31.44 -19.07
CA LYS A 297 3.27 -31.95 -18.00
C LYS A 297 3.17 -31.21 -16.66
N ILE A 298 2.67 -29.98 -16.64
CA ILE A 298 2.66 -29.12 -15.44
C ILE A 298 1.25 -28.70 -15.05
N ALA A 299 0.53 -28.02 -15.96
CA ALA A 299 -0.79 -27.46 -15.68
C ALA A 299 -1.83 -28.47 -15.17
N PRO A 300 -1.86 -29.76 -15.60
CA PRO A 300 -2.77 -30.77 -15.04
C PRO A 300 -2.65 -31.00 -13.53
N PHE A 301 -1.54 -30.57 -12.93
CA PHE A 301 -1.19 -30.76 -11.52
C PHE A 301 -1.14 -29.44 -10.74
N ALA A 302 -1.36 -28.30 -11.40
CA ALA A 302 -1.30 -26.98 -10.79
C ALA A 302 -2.66 -26.60 -10.20
N SER A 303 -2.69 -26.17 -8.93
CA SER A 303 -3.86 -25.53 -8.33
C SER A 303 -3.84 -24.01 -8.55
N VAL A 304 -2.64 -23.43 -8.60
CA VAL A 304 -2.41 -22.01 -8.89
C VAL A 304 -1.21 -21.87 -9.82
N ILE A 305 -1.36 -21.06 -10.86
CA ILE A 305 -0.24 -20.64 -11.71
C ILE A 305 0.12 -19.19 -11.35
N VAL A 306 1.35 -18.98 -10.88
CA VAL A 306 1.90 -17.64 -10.60
C VAL A 306 2.83 -17.28 -11.76
N ASN A 307 2.27 -16.62 -12.77
CA ASN A 307 3.01 -16.24 -13.94
C ASN A 307 3.91 -15.03 -13.65
N CYS A 308 5.22 -15.22 -13.81
CA CYS A 308 6.28 -14.26 -13.50
C CYS A 308 7.39 -14.26 -14.57
N MET A 309 7.18 -14.94 -15.69
CA MET A 309 8.13 -15.05 -16.80
C MET A 309 7.89 -13.97 -17.84
N TYR A 310 8.95 -13.39 -18.36
CA TYR A 310 8.86 -12.57 -19.56
C TYR A 310 8.43 -13.41 -20.77
N TRP A 311 7.59 -12.86 -21.65
CA TRP A 311 7.08 -13.52 -22.86
C TRP A 311 6.97 -12.55 -24.04
N GLU A 312 6.99 -13.10 -25.26
CA GLU A 312 6.76 -12.36 -26.51
C GLU A 312 5.96 -13.24 -27.48
N LYS A 313 5.20 -12.62 -28.39
CA LYS A 313 4.34 -13.28 -29.41
C LYS A 313 5.02 -14.37 -30.25
N ARG A 314 6.35 -14.35 -30.41
CA ARG A 314 7.13 -15.38 -31.13
C ARG A 314 7.40 -16.65 -30.33
N TYR A 315 7.24 -16.62 -29.00
CA TYR A 315 7.36 -17.80 -28.15
C TYR A 315 6.00 -18.50 -28.03
N PRO A 316 5.96 -19.84 -27.94
CA PRO A 316 4.72 -20.55 -27.63
C PRO A 316 4.04 -19.96 -26.40
N ARG A 317 2.71 -19.80 -26.44
CA ARG A 317 1.94 -19.46 -25.24
C ARG A 317 2.14 -20.55 -24.18
N LEU A 318 2.13 -20.12 -22.92
CA LEU A 318 2.19 -21.03 -21.78
C LEU A 318 0.87 -21.81 -21.63
N LEU A 319 -0.27 -21.13 -21.85
CA LEU A 319 -1.60 -21.74 -21.85
C LEU A 319 -2.55 -21.01 -22.82
N THR A 320 -3.13 -21.76 -23.77
CA THR A 320 -4.23 -21.30 -24.64
C THR A 320 -5.60 -21.58 -24.03
N ILE A 321 -6.63 -20.84 -24.44
CA ILE A 321 -8.03 -21.07 -24.03
C ILE A 321 -8.45 -22.51 -24.34
N LYS A 322 -8.11 -23.02 -25.54
CA LYS A 322 -8.42 -24.40 -25.95
C LYS A 322 -7.70 -25.46 -25.11
N GLN A 323 -6.49 -25.20 -24.65
CA GLN A 323 -5.77 -26.10 -23.75
C GLN A 323 -6.40 -26.09 -22.35
N LEU A 324 -6.75 -24.90 -21.83
CA LEU A 324 -7.45 -24.76 -20.57
C LEU A 324 -8.82 -25.47 -20.57
N GLN A 325 -9.61 -25.32 -21.64
CA GLN A 325 -10.85 -26.08 -21.85
C GLN A 325 -10.66 -27.60 -21.75
N ASN A 326 -9.59 -28.13 -22.35
CA ASN A 326 -9.28 -29.55 -22.27
C ASN A 326 -8.83 -29.97 -20.86
N LEU A 327 -8.06 -29.13 -20.17
CA LEU A 327 -7.68 -29.35 -18.76
C LEU A 327 -8.92 -29.43 -17.85
N MET A 328 -9.87 -28.50 -17.99
CA MET A 328 -11.09 -28.48 -17.17
C MET A 328 -12.01 -29.67 -17.47
N ARG A 329 -12.15 -30.08 -18.74
CA ARG A 329 -12.85 -31.34 -19.09
C ARG A 329 -12.22 -32.57 -18.44
N ASN A 330 -10.89 -32.58 -18.28
CA ASN A 330 -10.13 -33.64 -17.61
C ASN A 330 -10.07 -33.49 -16.08
N ARG A 331 -10.86 -32.58 -15.48
CA ARG A 331 -10.90 -32.31 -14.03
C ARG A 331 -9.56 -31.86 -13.43
N CYS A 332 -8.84 -31.01 -14.14
CA CYS A 332 -7.68 -30.28 -13.63
C CYS A 332 -8.02 -29.54 -12.31
N PRO A 333 -7.13 -29.53 -11.30
CA PRO A 333 -7.35 -28.86 -10.02
C PRO A 333 -7.08 -27.34 -10.05
N LEU A 334 -6.89 -26.74 -11.23
CA LEU A 334 -6.52 -25.34 -11.40
C LEU A 334 -7.65 -24.40 -10.97
N MET A 335 -7.39 -23.60 -9.93
CA MET A 335 -8.34 -22.66 -9.34
C MET A 335 -8.12 -21.21 -9.75
N GLY A 336 -6.91 -20.85 -10.19
CA GLY A 336 -6.66 -19.53 -10.73
C GLY A 336 -5.21 -19.23 -11.12
N ILE A 337 -5.02 -18.03 -11.67
CA ILE A 337 -3.78 -17.56 -12.28
C ILE A 337 -3.42 -16.15 -11.77
N ALA A 338 -2.29 -16.02 -11.09
CA ALA A 338 -1.68 -14.72 -10.79
C ALA A 338 -0.78 -14.32 -11.97
N ASP A 339 -1.28 -13.53 -12.91
CA ASP A 339 -0.48 -13.02 -14.02
C ASP A 339 0.23 -11.71 -13.66
N ILE A 340 1.32 -11.84 -12.91
CA ILE A 340 2.14 -10.71 -12.44
C ILE A 340 2.90 -10.04 -13.60
N THR A 341 2.90 -10.61 -14.80
CA THR A 341 3.47 -9.98 -16.01
C THR A 341 2.48 -9.01 -16.65
N CYS A 342 1.18 -9.25 -16.47
CA CYS A 342 0.08 -8.40 -16.95
C CYS A 342 0.10 -8.20 -18.48
N ASP A 343 0.50 -9.24 -19.23
CA ASP A 343 0.58 -9.17 -20.70
C ASP A 343 -0.78 -9.45 -21.34
N ILE A 344 -1.47 -8.40 -21.79
CA ILE A 344 -2.81 -8.53 -22.41
C ILE A 344 -2.74 -9.35 -23.70
N GLY A 345 -3.52 -10.43 -23.73
CA GLY A 345 -3.48 -11.46 -24.77
C GLY A 345 -2.11 -12.15 -24.85
N GLY A 346 -1.42 -12.32 -23.73
CA GLY A 346 0.00 -12.69 -23.65
C GLY A 346 0.29 -14.19 -23.48
N SER A 347 1.20 -14.52 -22.56
CA SER A 347 1.62 -15.91 -22.31
C SER A 347 0.47 -16.82 -21.83
N ILE A 348 -0.47 -16.25 -21.09
CA ILE A 348 -1.75 -16.83 -20.68
C ILE A 348 -2.83 -16.18 -21.56
N GLU A 349 -3.46 -16.94 -22.44
CA GLU A 349 -4.32 -16.37 -23.50
C GLU A 349 -5.60 -15.69 -22.97
N LEU A 350 -6.12 -16.13 -21.82
CA LEU A 350 -7.36 -15.58 -21.22
C LEU A 350 -7.15 -14.21 -20.55
N VAL A 351 -5.93 -13.70 -20.40
CA VAL A 351 -5.70 -12.37 -19.79
C VAL A 351 -6.01 -11.30 -20.84
N ASN A 352 -7.27 -10.97 -21.05
CA ASN A 352 -7.72 -10.01 -22.06
C ASN A 352 -7.89 -8.56 -21.55
N GLN A 353 -7.77 -8.36 -20.24
CA GLN A 353 -7.95 -7.07 -19.57
C GLN A 353 -6.97 -6.95 -18.39
N THR A 354 -6.56 -5.72 -18.06
CA THR A 354 -5.83 -5.44 -16.82
C THR A 354 -6.82 -5.42 -15.65
N THR A 355 -6.35 -5.80 -14.47
CA THR A 355 -7.04 -5.58 -13.20
C THR A 355 -6.43 -4.40 -12.48
N LEU A 356 -7.24 -3.70 -11.70
CA LEU A 356 -6.77 -2.55 -10.92
C LEU A 356 -6.27 -3.02 -9.55
N ILE A 357 -5.50 -2.18 -8.84
CA ILE A 357 -5.06 -2.53 -7.48
C ILE A 357 -6.25 -2.64 -6.52
N ASP A 358 -7.24 -1.74 -6.65
CA ASP A 358 -8.50 -1.72 -5.91
C ASP A 358 -9.44 -2.88 -6.31
N SER A 359 -9.41 -3.33 -7.57
CA SER A 359 -10.16 -4.50 -8.07
C SER A 359 -9.26 -5.52 -8.78
N PRO A 360 -8.47 -6.33 -8.03
CA PRO A 360 -7.37 -7.13 -8.59
C PRO A 360 -7.78 -8.45 -9.26
N PHE A 361 -9.06 -8.81 -9.29
CA PHE A 361 -9.52 -10.09 -9.87
C PHE A 361 -10.61 -9.95 -10.91
N PHE A 362 -10.61 -10.88 -11.87
CA PHE A 362 -11.79 -11.31 -12.61
C PHE A 362 -11.89 -12.84 -12.59
N ARG A 363 -13.09 -13.38 -12.79
CA ARG A 363 -13.36 -14.81 -12.97
C ARG A 363 -13.60 -15.11 -14.44
N TYR A 364 -12.99 -16.19 -14.93
CA TYR A 364 -13.11 -16.66 -16.30
C TYR A 364 -13.67 -18.08 -16.32
N ASP A 365 -14.77 -18.31 -17.04
CA ASP A 365 -15.30 -19.66 -17.29
C ASP A 365 -14.87 -20.15 -18.67
N PRO A 366 -14.00 -21.19 -18.74
CA PRO A 366 -13.53 -21.71 -20.02
C PRO A 366 -14.59 -22.50 -20.79
N PHE A 367 -15.70 -22.94 -20.20
CA PHE A 367 -16.68 -23.78 -20.90
C PHE A 367 -17.53 -23.00 -21.91
N ASP A 368 -17.82 -21.73 -21.62
CA ASP A 368 -18.58 -20.80 -22.48
C ASP A 368 -17.77 -19.56 -22.92
N ASP A 369 -16.49 -19.46 -22.51
CA ASP A 369 -15.54 -18.38 -22.86
C ASP A 369 -15.98 -17.00 -22.33
N SER A 370 -16.48 -16.98 -21.08
CA SER A 370 -17.08 -15.80 -20.46
C SER A 370 -16.25 -15.19 -19.32
N TYR A 371 -16.35 -13.87 -19.18
CA TYR A 371 -15.62 -13.05 -18.21
C TYR A 371 -16.58 -12.40 -17.22
N HIS A 372 -16.22 -12.42 -15.96
CA HIS A 372 -17.06 -11.97 -14.85
C HIS A 372 -16.20 -11.19 -13.85
N HIS A 373 -16.75 -10.15 -13.23
CA HIS A 373 -16.05 -9.35 -12.21
C HIS A 373 -16.44 -9.74 -10.78
N ASP A 374 -17.19 -10.84 -10.64
CA ASP A 374 -17.50 -11.49 -9.36
C ASP A 374 -16.59 -12.71 -9.11
N MET A 375 -16.72 -13.30 -7.91
CA MET A 375 -16.00 -14.51 -7.49
C MET A 375 -16.90 -15.76 -7.40
N GLU A 376 -18.18 -15.65 -7.81
CA GLU A 376 -19.25 -16.65 -7.60
C GLU A 376 -19.50 -17.54 -8.83
N GLY A 377 -19.79 -18.82 -8.64
CA GLY A 377 -20.08 -19.75 -9.75
C GLY A 377 -18.84 -20.35 -10.42
N SER A 378 -18.99 -20.92 -11.61
CA SER A 378 -17.99 -21.76 -12.29
C SER A 378 -16.78 -20.98 -12.85
N GLY A 379 -15.71 -21.69 -13.20
CA GLY A 379 -14.49 -21.10 -13.76
C GLY A 379 -13.32 -20.94 -12.77
N LEU A 380 -12.34 -20.11 -13.13
CA LEU A 380 -11.12 -19.84 -12.36
C LEU A 380 -10.91 -18.33 -12.18
N ILE A 381 -10.19 -17.92 -11.14
CA ILE A 381 -9.88 -16.50 -10.90
C ILE A 381 -8.56 -16.10 -11.56
N CYS A 382 -8.46 -14.86 -12.03
CA CYS A 382 -7.26 -14.31 -12.62
C CYS A 382 -6.99 -12.89 -12.11
N SER A 383 -5.72 -12.57 -11.88
CA SER A 383 -5.22 -11.24 -11.50
C SER A 383 -4.14 -10.81 -12.48
N ALA A 384 -4.22 -9.57 -12.98
CA ALA A 384 -3.28 -9.01 -13.95
C ALA A 384 -3.13 -7.50 -13.71
N VAL A 385 -2.38 -7.11 -12.67
CA VAL A 385 -2.15 -5.71 -12.28
C VAL A 385 -0.79 -5.22 -12.82
N ASP A 386 -0.78 -4.08 -13.51
CA ASP A 386 0.39 -3.58 -14.27
C ASP A 386 1.42 -2.79 -13.43
N ILE A 387 0.98 -2.20 -12.30
CA ILE A 387 1.79 -1.30 -11.46
C ILE A 387 2.10 -1.83 -10.05
N LEU A 388 1.93 -3.14 -9.81
CA LEU A 388 2.15 -3.85 -8.53
C LEU A 388 3.31 -3.36 -7.63
N PRO A 389 4.53 -3.02 -8.12
CA PRO A 389 5.59 -2.54 -7.22
C PRO A 389 5.26 -1.25 -6.44
N THR A 390 4.25 -0.50 -6.88
CA THR A 390 3.80 0.73 -6.22
C THR A 390 3.01 0.45 -4.95
N GLU A 391 2.61 -0.81 -4.71
CA GLU A 391 1.96 -1.22 -3.47
C GLU A 391 2.94 -1.25 -2.30
N PHE A 392 4.23 -1.44 -2.56
CA PHE A 392 5.32 -1.26 -1.61
C PHE A 392 6.23 -0.10 -2.00
N ALA A 393 5.63 1.06 -2.29
CA ALA A 393 6.33 2.22 -2.85
C ALA A 393 7.56 2.69 -2.03
N ARG A 394 7.56 2.53 -0.71
CA ARG A 394 8.62 3.01 0.19
C ARG A 394 9.91 2.21 0.00
N GLU A 395 9.79 0.91 0.17
CA GLU A 395 10.88 -0.04 0.00
C GLU A 395 11.31 -0.16 -1.48
N ALA A 396 10.36 -0.02 -2.41
CA ALA A 396 10.64 0.06 -3.84
C ALA A 396 11.51 1.29 -4.17
N SER A 397 11.18 2.47 -3.63
CA SER A 397 11.96 3.70 -3.85
C SER A 397 13.34 3.66 -3.20
N GLN A 398 13.42 3.14 -1.97
CA GLN A 398 14.69 2.95 -1.28
C GLN A 398 15.63 2.06 -2.10
N HIS A 399 15.13 0.89 -2.55
CA HIS A 399 15.89 -0.02 -3.39
C HIS A 399 16.33 0.61 -4.72
N PHE A 400 15.42 1.37 -5.36
CA PHE A 400 15.69 2.03 -6.63
C PHE A 400 16.79 3.08 -6.51
N GLY A 401 16.68 3.98 -5.53
CA GLY A 401 17.65 5.06 -5.34
C GLY A 401 19.00 4.62 -4.77
N ASP A 402 19.07 3.50 -4.03
CA ASP A 402 20.35 2.90 -3.62
C ASP A 402 21.18 2.41 -4.84
N ILE A 403 20.51 2.13 -5.96
CA ILE A 403 21.15 1.85 -7.25
C ILE A 403 21.37 3.16 -8.02
N LEU A 404 20.35 4.01 -8.16
CA LEU A 404 20.43 5.24 -8.98
C LEU A 404 21.52 6.20 -8.50
N SER A 405 21.67 6.36 -7.18
CA SER A 405 22.66 7.28 -6.57
C SER A 405 24.11 7.04 -7.01
N GLN A 406 24.42 5.87 -7.57
CA GLN A 406 25.74 5.53 -8.13
C GLN A 406 26.03 6.23 -9.47
N PHE A 407 24.98 6.58 -10.23
CA PHE A 407 25.08 7.21 -11.56
C PHE A 407 24.94 8.74 -11.53
N ILE A 408 24.33 9.29 -10.47
CA ILE A 408 24.02 10.73 -10.34
C ILE A 408 25.24 11.62 -10.52
N ARG A 409 26.42 11.21 -10.01
CA ARG A 409 27.66 11.98 -10.19
C ARG A 409 27.94 12.28 -11.66
N SER A 410 27.88 11.26 -12.52
CA SER A 410 28.20 11.41 -13.95
C SER A 410 27.15 12.28 -14.64
N LEU A 411 25.87 11.98 -14.42
CA LEU A 411 24.76 12.73 -15.01
C LEU A 411 24.75 14.21 -14.60
N ALA A 412 25.03 14.52 -13.33
CA ALA A 412 24.95 15.88 -12.80
C ALA A 412 26.15 16.77 -13.17
N SER A 413 27.31 16.18 -13.52
CA SER A 413 28.57 16.93 -13.71
C SER A 413 29.18 16.88 -15.11
N SER A 414 28.79 15.93 -15.97
CA SER A 414 29.21 15.93 -17.38
C SER A 414 28.60 17.12 -18.14
N LYS A 415 29.40 17.75 -18.98
CA LYS A 415 28.95 18.84 -19.88
C LYS A 415 28.60 18.32 -21.27
N HIS A 416 29.32 17.29 -21.71
CA HIS A 416 29.25 16.69 -23.04
C HIS A 416 28.89 15.20 -22.96
N ILE A 417 28.19 14.67 -23.96
CA ILE A 417 27.67 13.29 -23.91
C ILE A 417 28.81 12.25 -23.95
N GLU A 418 29.90 12.60 -24.62
CA GLU A 418 31.12 11.80 -24.77
C GLU A 418 31.84 11.56 -23.43
N GLU A 419 31.61 12.40 -22.42
CA GLU A 419 32.17 12.27 -21.07
C GLU A 419 31.43 11.23 -20.22
N LEU A 420 30.20 10.86 -20.59
CA LEU A 420 29.41 9.89 -19.84
C LEU A 420 29.92 8.45 -20.07
N PRO A 421 29.81 7.56 -19.06
CA PRO A 421 29.97 6.11 -19.26
C PRO A 421 29.06 5.57 -20.38
N SER A 422 29.54 4.57 -21.12
CA SER A 422 28.84 4.06 -22.32
C SER A 422 27.40 3.58 -22.06
N HIS A 423 27.09 3.10 -20.87
CA HIS A 423 25.73 2.68 -20.47
C HIS A 423 24.78 3.86 -20.21
N LEU A 424 25.30 5.05 -19.88
CA LEU A 424 24.50 6.29 -19.80
C LEU A 424 24.40 6.98 -21.16
N GLN A 425 25.45 6.93 -21.99
CA GLN A 425 25.38 7.38 -23.39
C GLN A 425 24.26 6.66 -24.16
N ARG A 426 24.22 5.32 -24.09
CA ARG A 426 23.15 4.52 -24.72
C ARG A 426 21.75 4.84 -24.19
N ALA A 427 21.63 5.28 -22.95
CA ALA A 427 20.34 5.63 -22.35
C ALA A 427 19.78 6.98 -22.82
N CYS A 428 20.59 7.81 -23.49
CA CYS A 428 20.22 9.14 -23.98
C CYS A 428 19.49 9.06 -25.33
N ILE A 429 18.17 9.27 -25.32
CA ILE A 429 17.30 9.25 -26.51
C ILE A 429 17.41 10.54 -27.31
N VAL A 430 17.41 11.69 -26.62
CA VAL A 430 17.48 13.04 -27.21
C VAL A 430 18.60 13.81 -26.56
N HIS A 431 19.33 14.62 -27.34
CA HIS A 431 20.27 15.61 -26.83
C HIS A 431 20.24 16.88 -27.68
N GLY A 432 20.10 18.04 -27.05
CA GLY A 432 20.19 19.35 -27.71
C GLY A 432 19.13 19.61 -28.79
N GLY A 433 17.95 19.00 -28.67
CA GLY A 433 16.86 19.14 -29.64
C GLY A 433 16.95 18.22 -30.85
N MET A 434 17.89 17.26 -30.84
CA MET A 434 17.98 16.21 -31.85
C MET A 434 17.97 14.84 -31.18
N LEU A 435 17.37 13.85 -31.85
CA LEU A 435 17.53 12.45 -31.47
C LEU A 435 19.01 12.08 -31.55
N THR A 436 19.50 11.27 -30.60
CA THR A 436 20.82 10.66 -30.77
C THR A 436 20.75 9.59 -31.85
N SER A 437 21.88 9.27 -32.49
CA SER A 437 21.93 8.40 -33.69
C SER A 437 21.27 7.02 -33.52
N LEU A 438 21.13 6.57 -32.28
CA LEU A 438 20.50 5.31 -31.93
C LEU A 438 18.95 5.33 -32.11
N TYR A 439 18.32 6.51 -32.17
CA TYR A 439 16.86 6.69 -32.12
C TYR A 439 16.25 7.38 -33.35
N GLU A 440 17.01 7.51 -34.44
CA GLU A 440 16.59 8.18 -35.69
C GLU A 440 15.45 7.45 -36.47
N TYR A 441 15.00 6.28 -36.02
CA TYR A 441 13.81 5.60 -36.55
C TYR A 441 12.50 6.26 -36.09
N ILE A 442 12.48 6.94 -34.93
CA ILE A 442 11.23 7.39 -34.33
C ILE A 442 10.45 8.35 -35.26
N PRO A 443 11.05 9.38 -35.89
CA PRO A 443 10.33 10.28 -36.79
C PRO A 443 9.79 9.57 -38.04
N ARG A 444 10.47 8.50 -38.48
CA ARG A 444 10.05 7.68 -39.61
C ARG A 444 8.81 6.86 -39.25
N MET A 445 8.83 6.18 -38.10
CA MET A 445 7.65 5.47 -37.56
C MET A 445 6.45 6.41 -37.38
N ARG A 446 6.66 7.62 -36.85
CA ARG A 446 5.59 8.59 -36.58
C ARG A 446 4.89 9.18 -37.80
N LYS A 447 5.62 9.49 -38.89
CA LYS A 447 5.01 10.13 -40.08
C LYS A 447 3.87 9.32 -40.66
N SER A 448 3.93 8.01 -40.46
CA SER A 448 2.93 7.09 -40.95
C SER A 448 1.58 7.10 -40.22
N ASP A 449 1.50 7.62 -39.00
CA ASP A 449 0.26 7.66 -38.21
C ASP A 449 -0.62 8.89 -38.52
N LEU A 450 -0.08 9.87 -39.25
CA LEU A 450 -0.68 11.20 -39.42
C LEU A 450 -1.50 11.35 -40.72
N GLU A 451 -1.41 10.42 -41.67
CA GLU A 451 -2.06 10.55 -42.99
C GLU A 451 -3.59 10.30 -42.97
N ASP A 452 -4.15 9.76 -41.87
CA ASP A 452 -5.58 9.40 -41.76
C ASP A 452 -6.46 10.43 -41.02
N VAL A 453 -5.90 11.57 -40.57
CA VAL A 453 -6.66 12.59 -39.79
C VAL A 453 -6.51 14.00 -40.36
N SER A 454 -7.28 14.33 -41.41
CA SER A 454 -7.49 15.73 -41.80
C SER A 454 -8.91 16.00 -42.32
N LYS A 455 -9.47 17.13 -41.89
CA LYS A 455 -10.75 17.69 -42.37
C LYS A 455 -10.59 18.24 -43.80
N PRO A 456 -11.67 18.38 -44.59
CA PRO A 456 -11.59 18.73 -46.00
C PRO A 456 -11.00 20.14 -46.23
N SER A 457 -9.76 20.16 -46.68
CA SER A 457 -9.09 21.30 -47.32
C SER A 457 -8.93 20.95 -48.80
N GLU A 458 -9.38 21.84 -49.69
CA GLU A 458 -9.13 21.66 -51.12
C GLU A 458 -7.62 21.67 -51.42
N ALA A 459 -7.21 20.91 -52.45
CA ALA A 459 -5.85 20.83 -52.99
C ALA A 459 -4.77 20.03 -52.20
N ALA A 460 -5.07 18.79 -51.79
CA ALA A 460 -4.11 17.67 -51.89
C ALA A 460 -4.86 16.32 -51.93
N HIS A 461 -4.55 15.43 -52.88
CA HIS A 461 -5.09 14.07 -52.86
C HIS A 461 -4.22 13.18 -51.95
N PRO A 462 -4.80 12.48 -50.94
CA PRO A 462 -4.05 11.50 -50.16
C PRO A 462 -3.73 10.27 -51.04
N VAL A 463 -2.46 9.86 -51.07
CA VAL A 463 -1.99 8.77 -51.93
C VAL A 463 -2.36 7.43 -51.31
N LYS A 464 -3.55 6.93 -51.63
CA LYS A 464 -4.03 5.63 -51.18
C LYS A 464 -3.33 4.51 -51.98
N MET A 465 -2.15 4.11 -51.50
CA MET A 465 -1.26 3.11 -52.10
C MET A 465 -2.00 1.84 -52.51
N LYS A 466 -1.78 1.39 -53.75
CA LYS A 466 -2.62 0.37 -54.41
C LYS A 466 -2.50 -1.03 -53.81
N TYR A 467 -1.32 -1.39 -53.30
CA TYR A 467 -1.07 -2.67 -52.64
C TYR A 467 -0.53 -2.42 -51.23
N THR A 468 -1.29 -2.81 -50.20
CA THR A 468 -0.88 -2.71 -48.80
C THR A 468 -0.81 -4.07 -48.14
N THR A 469 0.08 -4.23 -47.17
CA THR A 469 0.27 -5.49 -46.46
C THR A 469 0.87 -5.27 -45.08
N LEU A 470 0.51 -6.11 -44.11
CA LEU A 470 1.14 -6.07 -42.79
C LEU A 470 2.49 -6.82 -42.81
N ILE A 471 3.50 -6.33 -42.10
CA ILE A 471 4.86 -6.87 -42.04
C ILE A 471 5.29 -6.86 -40.57
N SER A 472 5.20 -8.03 -39.95
CA SER A 472 5.51 -8.30 -38.54
C SER A 472 7.01 -8.53 -38.30
N LEU A 473 7.79 -7.48 -38.07
CA LEU A 473 9.21 -7.52 -37.68
C LEU A 473 9.38 -8.03 -36.23
N SER A 474 10.30 -8.98 -35.98
CA SER A 474 10.66 -9.38 -34.60
C SER A 474 12.17 -9.62 -34.41
N GLY A 475 12.84 -8.82 -33.58
CA GLY A 475 14.31 -8.75 -33.52
C GLY A 475 14.90 -7.98 -32.35
N HIS A 476 16.23 -7.81 -32.30
CA HIS A 476 16.85 -6.73 -31.52
C HIS A 476 16.67 -5.37 -32.23
N LEU A 477 15.41 -5.06 -32.57
CA LEU A 477 15.00 -3.97 -33.47
C LEU A 477 15.61 -2.63 -33.04
N PHE A 478 15.56 -2.36 -31.74
CA PHE A 478 15.94 -1.07 -31.16
C PHE A 478 17.35 -1.12 -30.56
N ASP A 479 17.73 -2.20 -29.86
CA ASP A 479 19.06 -2.32 -29.23
C ASP A 479 20.23 -2.50 -30.21
N GLN A 480 19.97 -3.03 -31.41
CA GLN A 480 20.94 -3.19 -32.49
C GLN A 480 20.61 -2.33 -33.73
N PHE A 481 19.64 -1.41 -33.61
CA PHE A 481 19.27 -0.45 -34.66
C PHE A 481 18.73 -1.07 -35.97
N LEU A 482 18.40 -2.37 -35.95
CA LEU A 482 17.85 -3.11 -37.09
C LEU A 482 16.53 -2.53 -37.60
N ILE A 483 15.79 -1.78 -36.76
CA ILE A 483 14.60 -1.04 -37.19
C ILE A 483 14.97 0.09 -38.16
N ASN A 484 16.10 0.78 -37.98
CA ASN A 484 16.55 1.81 -38.92
C ASN A 484 16.80 1.16 -40.28
N GLU A 485 17.61 0.09 -40.32
CA GLU A 485 17.94 -0.64 -41.55
C GLU A 485 16.70 -1.20 -42.25
N ALA A 486 15.71 -1.68 -41.49
CA ALA A 486 14.43 -2.14 -42.03
C ALA A 486 13.61 -0.99 -42.65
N LEU A 487 13.53 0.18 -42.01
CA LEU A 487 12.83 1.33 -42.57
C LEU A 487 13.57 1.90 -43.80
N ASP A 488 14.91 1.96 -43.76
CA ASP A 488 15.75 2.36 -44.90
C ASP A 488 15.47 1.49 -46.14
N ILE A 489 15.31 0.17 -45.97
CA ILE A 489 14.97 -0.77 -47.06
C ILE A 489 13.60 -0.45 -47.68
N ILE A 490 12.60 -0.08 -46.87
CA ILE A 490 11.26 0.25 -47.35
C ILE A 490 11.28 1.58 -48.10
N GLU A 491 11.87 2.62 -47.50
CA GLU A 491 11.95 3.97 -48.07
C GLU A 491 12.79 4.00 -49.37
N ALA A 492 13.94 3.30 -49.42
CA ALA A 492 14.78 3.22 -50.61
C ALA A 492 14.13 2.48 -51.80
N ALA A 493 13.11 1.67 -51.55
CA ALA A 493 12.31 1.01 -52.57
C ALA A 493 11.07 1.83 -53.00
N SER A 494 10.93 3.07 -52.53
CA SER A 494 9.72 3.90 -52.67
C SER A 494 8.46 3.28 -52.04
N GLY A 495 8.64 2.47 -50.99
CA GLY A 495 7.55 1.96 -50.18
C GLY A 495 7.11 2.97 -49.12
N SER A 496 5.83 2.92 -48.79
CA SER A 496 5.25 3.46 -47.56
C SER A 496 5.20 2.37 -46.48
N PHE A 497 5.12 2.76 -45.22
CA PHE A 497 4.81 1.85 -44.11
C PHE A 497 3.96 2.59 -43.09
N HIS A 498 3.15 1.87 -42.32
CA HIS A 498 2.34 2.40 -41.22
C HIS A 498 2.43 1.54 -39.96
N LEU A 499 2.68 2.15 -38.80
CA LEU A 499 2.89 1.42 -37.55
C LEU A 499 1.56 0.92 -36.96
N VAL A 500 1.30 -0.38 -37.07
CA VAL A 500 0.07 -0.99 -36.55
C VAL A 500 0.23 -1.43 -35.09
N THR A 501 1.40 -1.95 -34.70
CA THR A 501 1.74 -2.15 -33.28
C THR A 501 3.24 -2.16 -33.07
N CYS A 502 3.70 -1.75 -31.88
CA CYS A 502 5.08 -1.84 -31.45
C CYS A 502 5.17 -2.28 -29.99
N GLN A 503 5.98 -3.31 -29.73
CA GLN A 503 6.33 -3.80 -28.40
C GLN A 503 7.84 -3.92 -28.31
N VAL A 504 8.47 -3.34 -27.30
CA VAL A 504 9.93 -3.34 -27.15
C VAL A 504 10.34 -4.23 -25.98
N GLY A 505 11.36 -5.06 -26.23
CA GLY A 505 11.94 -5.93 -25.20
C GLY A 505 12.53 -5.11 -24.06
N GLN A 506 12.20 -5.45 -22.81
CA GLN A 506 12.54 -4.64 -21.63
C GLN A 506 14.04 -4.64 -21.23
N ASN A 507 14.92 -5.22 -22.06
CA ASN A 507 16.38 -5.29 -21.91
C ASN A 507 17.02 -5.85 -23.20
N THR A 508 18.34 -5.67 -23.35
CA THR A 508 19.08 -6.04 -24.57
C THR A 508 19.15 -7.54 -24.90
N ASN A 509 18.64 -8.42 -24.04
CA ASN A 509 18.54 -9.88 -24.29
C ASN A 509 17.09 -10.31 -24.61
N ALA A 510 16.13 -9.43 -24.43
CA ALA A 510 14.78 -9.57 -24.95
C ALA A 510 14.75 -9.09 -26.42
N MET A 511 13.77 -9.55 -27.20
CA MET A 511 13.53 -9.02 -28.53
C MET A 511 12.27 -8.16 -28.54
N SER A 512 12.26 -7.33 -29.56
CA SER A 512 11.22 -6.36 -29.84
C SER A 512 10.43 -6.80 -31.05
N TYR A 513 9.19 -6.35 -31.11
CA TYR A 513 8.19 -6.74 -32.08
C TYR A 513 7.53 -5.49 -32.67
N SER A 514 7.32 -5.47 -33.97
CA SER A 514 6.70 -4.33 -34.67
C SER A 514 5.91 -4.83 -35.87
N GLU A 515 4.63 -4.49 -35.98
CA GLU A 515 3.82 -4.73 -37.18
C GLU A 515 3.72 -3.44 -38.00
N LEU A 516 4.21 -3.50 -39.24
CA LEU A 516 4.19 -2.38 -40.19
C LEU A 516 3.25 -2.70 -41.36
N LYS A 517 2.20 -1.91 -41.57
CA LYS A 517 1.38 -1.92 -42.78
C LYS A 517 2.14 -1.25 -43.93
N VAL A 518 2.98 -2.02 -44.61
CA VAL A 518 3.79 -1.60 -45.76
C VAL A 518 2.94 -1.53 -47.02
N GLY A 519 3.01 -0.41 -47.73
CA GLY A 519 2.28 -0.15 -48.97
C GLY A 519 3.18 0.27 -50.13
N ALA A 520 2.84 -0.15 -51.35
CA ALA A 520 3.48 0.33 -52.57
C ALA A 520 2.46 0.39 -53.73
N ASP A 521 2.78 1.19 -54.75
CA ASP A 521 1.96 1.30 -55.97
C ASP A 521 2.03 0.06 -56.88
N ASP A 522 3.13 -0.69 -56.79
CA ASP A 522 3.37 -1.89 -57.58
C ASP A 522 3.61 -3.12 -56.67
N LYS A 523 3.04 -4.27 -57.08
CA LYS A 523 3.13 -5.52 -56.32
C LYS A 523 4.55 -6.10 -56.30
N LEU A 524 5.31 -5.99 -57.40
CA LEU A 524 6.70 -6.43 -57.47
C LEU A 524 7.61 -5.57 -56.58
N VAL A 525 7.29 -4.29 -56.41
CA VAL A 525 7.98 -3.40 -55.46
C VAL A 525 7.67 -3.84 -54.02
N LEU A 526 6.41 -4.08 -53.69
CA LEU A 526 5.99 -4.58 -52.38
C LEU A 526 6.63 -5.93 -52.05
N ASP A 527 6.67 -6.86 -53.01
CA ASP A 527 7.28 -8.18 -52.82
C ASP A 527 8.82 -8.06 -52.71
N LYS A 528 9.48 -7.16 -53.48
CA LYS A 528 10.92 -6.86 -53.34
C LYS A 528 11.28 -6.24 -51.98
N ILE A 529 10.41 -5.40 -51.41
CA ILE A 529 10.58 -4.88 -50.05
C ILE A 529 10.54 -6.02 -49.04
N VAL A 530 9.56 -6.91 -49.15
CA VAL A 530 9.44 -8.11 -48.30
C VAL A 530 10.67 -9.00 -48.43
N ASP A 531 11.17 -9.25 -49.64
CA ASP A 531 12.38 -10.06 -49.88
C ASP A 531 13.63 -9.42 -49.25
N SER A 532 13.79 -8.10 -49.38
CA SER A 532 14.93 -7.36 -48.85
C SER A 532 14.94 -7.36 -47.31
N LEU A 533 13.79 -7.15 -46.68
CA LEU A 533 13.60 -7.30 -45.23
C LEU A 533 13.85 -8.75 -44.77
N THR A 534 13.47 -9.74 -45.57
CA THR A 534 13.71 -11.16 -45.31
C THR A 534 15.20 -11.53 -45.43
N SER A 535 15.94 -10.86 -46.31
CA SER A 535 17.39 -11.00 -46.44
C SER A 535 18.15 -10.29 -45.32
N LEU A 536 17.67 -9.16 -44.81
CA LEU A 536 18.19 -8.53 -43.58
C LEU A 536 18.00 -9.47 -42.38
N ALA A 537 16.88 -10.19 -42.36
CA ALA A 537 16.55 -11.18 -41.34
C ALA A 537 17.36 -12.47 -41.40
N ASN A 538 17.78 -12.90 -42.59
CA ASN A 538 18.56 -14.11 -42.78
C ASN A 538 19.78 -13.80 -43.65
N PRO A 539 20.84 -13.20 -43.08
CA PRO A 539 22.10 -12.95 -43.78
C PRO A 539 22.83 -14.28 -44.05
N ASN A 540 22.37 -15.02 -45.06
CA ASN A 540 22.88 -16.33 -45.43
C ASN A 540 24.33 -16.26 -45.95
N GLU A 541 25.26 -16.76 -45.12
CA GLU A 541 26.38 -17.63 -45.48
C GLU A 541 26.98 -17.49 -46.90
N SER A 542 27.35 -16.28 -47.33
CA SER A 542 27.97 -16.09 -48.65
C SER A 542 28.88 -14.87 -48.78
N LYS A 543 29.93 -14.79 -47.92
CA LYS A 543 31.32 -14.44 -48.30
C LYS A 543 32.24 -14.37 -47.07
N GLU A 544 33.46 -14.87 -47.23
CA GLU A 544 34.48 -14.85 -46.17
C GLU A 544 34.91 -13.42 -45.82
N PHE A 545 34.63 -12.98 -44.59
CA PHE A 545 35.40 -11.92 -43.94
C PHE A 545 35.77 -12.34 -42.52
N LYS A 546 37.05 -12.63 -42.31
CA LYS A 546 37.61 -13.05 -41.02
C LYS A 546 37.69 -11.86 -40.07
N GLY A 547 37.27 -12.05 -38.80
CA GLY A 547 37.77 -11.22 -37.69
C GLY A 547 36.83 -10.19 -37.05
N ARG A 548 35.51 -10.43 -36.98
CA ARG A 548 34.65 -9.82 -35.95
C ARG A 548 33.77 -10.90 -35.29
N LYS A 549 33.44 -10.73 -34.01
CA LYS A 549 32.51 -11.62 -33.29
C LYS A 549 31.18 -11.65 -34.07
N LYS A 550 30.58 -12.83 -34.26
CA LYS A 550 29.21 -12.95 -34.79
C LYS A 550 28.26 -12.21 -33.84
N ASN A 551 27.78 -11.04 -34.25
CA ASN A 551 26.51 -10.53 -33.73
C ASN A 551 25.42 -11.32 -34.43
N THR A 552 24.71 -12.15 -33.69
CA THR A 552 23.58 -12.91 -34.20
C THR A 552 22.40 -11.95 -34.36
N ILE A 553 22.31 -11.33 -35.54
CA ILE A 553 21.16 -10.52 -35.94
C ILE A 553 19.94 -11.45 -35.98
N SER A 554 18.88 -11.05 -35.29
CA SER A 554 17.60 -11.73 -35.28
C SER A 554 16.54 -10.77 -35.82
N LEU A 555 15.83 -11.17 -36.88
CA LEU A 555 14.66 -10.48 -37.44
C LEU A 555 13.76 -11.56 -38.11
N LYS A 556 12.43 -11.43 -38.10
CA LYS A 556 11.41 -12.34 -38.71
C LYS A 556 10.21 -11.51 -39.23
N VAL A 557 9.30 -12.03 -40.09
CA VAL A 557 8.29 -11.26 -40.90
C VAL A 557 6.88 -11.97 -41.07
N GLY A 558 5.71 -11.27 -41.14
CA GLY A 558 4.31 -11.82 -41.36
C GLY A 558 3.10 -10.81 -41.57
N ARG A 559 1.84 -11.22 -41.98
CA ARG A 559 0.69 -10.40 -42.59
C ARG A 559 -0.80 -10.55 -42.00
N PHE A 560 -1.67 -9.49 -41.79
CA PHE A 560 -3.13 -9.46 -41.28
C PHE A 560 -4.08 -8.19 -41.65
N LYS A 561 -5.33 -7.95 -41.09
CA LYS A 561 -6.40 -6.88 -41.41
C LYS A 561 -7.30 -6.30 -40.20
N ASP A 562 -7.89 -5.06 -40.27
CA ASP A 562 -8.03 -3.86 -39.29
C ASP A 562 -9.39 -3.52 -38.45
N THR A 563 -9.55 -2.43 -37.58
CA THR A 563 -10.77 -2.04 -36.68
C THR A 563 -11.02 -0.52 -36.17
N VAL A 564 -11.84 -0.14 -35.09
CA VAL A 564 -12.55 1.23 -34.76
C VAL A 564 -12.93 1.60 -33.21
N GLU A 565 -13.40 2.84 -32.80
CA GLU A 565 -13.58 3.49 -31.38
C GLU A 565 -14.88 4.40 -30.98
N MET A 566 -15.07 5.02 -29.73
CA MET A 566 -16.21 5.97 -29.26
C MET A 566 -16.09 6.92 -27.92
N GLU A 567 -17.17 7.52 -27.26
CA GLU A 567 -17.24 8.82 -26.39
C GLU A 567 -18.15 8.93 -25.03
N ALA A 568 -18.09 9.99 -24.11
CA ALA A 568 -18.90 10.23 -22.79
C ALA A 568 -18.94 11.68 -22.01
N ASP A 569 -19.57 11.92 -20.77
CA ASP A 569 -19.89 13.26 -20.02
C ASP A 569 -19.95 13.39 -18.38
N THR A 570 -20.53 14.46 -17.68
CA THR A 570 -20.17 15.09 -16.29
C THR A 570 -21.24 15.83 -15.29
N GLU A 571 -20.93 16.29 -13.99
CA GLU A 571 -21.86 16.93 -12.91
C GLU A 571 -21.28 17.71 -11.56
N LYS A 572 -22.04 18.33 -10.55
CA LYS A 572 -21.61 19.24 -9.33
C LYS A 572 -22.56 19.51 -8.03
N LYS A 573 -22.12 19.86 -6.74
CA LYS A 573 -22.84 20.02 -5.36
C LYS A 573 -22.20 20.92 -4.19
N ALA A 574 -22.44 20.69 -2.86
CA ALA A 574 -21.83 21.38 -1.65
C ALA A 574 -20.74 20.53 -0.95
N SER A 575 -19.72 21.08 -0.25
CA SER A 575 -18.44 20.34 -0.06
C SER A 575 -17.69 20.42 1.30
N VAL A 576 -17.09 19.27 1.71
CA VAL A 576 -16.21 19.10 2.89
C VAL A 576 -14.85 18.51 2.48
N LEU A 577 -13.75 18.96 3.09
CA LEU A 577 -12.40 18.38 2.92
C LEU A 577 -12.00 17.58 4.17
N ILE A 578 -11.73 16.28 4.03
CA ILE A 578 -11.16 15.46 5.12
C ILE A 578 -9.68 15.22 4.84
N LEU A 579 -8.83 15.76 5.71
CA LEU A 579 -7.38 15.60 5.68
C LEU A 579 -6.98 14.36 6.50
N GLY A 580 -6.41 13.37 5.84
CA GLY A 580 -5.91 12.12 6.44
C GLY A 580 -6.80 10.92 6.14
N ALA A 581 -6.28 9.97 5.35
CA ALA A 581 -6.95 8.73 4.97
C ALA A 581 -6.73 7.57 5.98
N GLY A 582 -6.76 7.88 7.29
CA GLY A 582 -6.59 6.88 8.36
C GLY A 582 -7.85 6.05 8.63
N ARG A 583 -7.74 5.04 9.52
CA ARG A 583 -8.85 4.14 9.90
C ARG A 583 -10.15 4.86 10.33
N VAL A 584 -10.02 6.06 10.91
CA VAL A 584 -11.13 6.91 11.39
C VAL A 584 -11.81 7.72 10.28
N CYS A 585 -11.20 7.85 9.10
CA CYS A 585 -11.66 8.71 8.02
C CYS A 585 -12.87 8.13 7.27
N ARG A 586 -12.86 6.82 7.02
CA ARG A 586 -13.96 6.15 6.30
C ARG A 586 -15.34 6.31 6.96
N PRO A 587 -15.54 6.04 8.26
CA PRO A 587 -16.85 6.27 8.89
C PRO A 587 -17.26 7.75 8.90
N ALA A 588 -16.30 8.69 8.89
CA ALA A 588 -16.61 10.12 8.76
C ALA A 588 -17.13 10.47 7.35
N ALA A 589 -16.50 9.94 6.31
CA ALA A 589 -16.91 10.13 4.92
C ALA A 589 -18.25 9.43 4.59
N GLU A 590 -18.45 8.20 5.07
CA GLU A 590 -19.73 7.47 4.92
C GLU A 590 -20.89 8.15 5.66
N PHE A 591 -20.63 8.78 6.81
CA PHE A 591 -21.63 9.57 7.52
C PHE A 591 -22.04 10.81 6.71
N LEU A 592 -21.08 11.64 6.29
CA LEU A 592 -21.35 12.89 5.59
C LEU A 592 -22.03 12.71 4.23
N THR A 593 -21.59 11.74 3.43
CA THR A 593 -22.18 11.47 2.10
C THR A 593 -23.55 10.81 2.14
N SER A 594 -23.97 10.26 3.29
CA SER A 594 -25.33 9.74 3.47
C SER A 594 -26.39 10.85 3.51
N ILE A 595 -25.97 12.08 3.85
CA ILE A 595 -26.82 13.27 3.92
C ILE A 595 -27.21 13.74 2.51
N GLY A 596 -28.51 13.86 2.24
CA GLY A 596 -29.03 14.32 0.95
C GLY A 596 -28.99 13.29 -0.19
N SER A 597 -29.03 11.98 0.14
CA SER A 597 -29.13 10.89 -0.85
C SER A 597 -30.58 10.48 -1.13
N ASP A 598 -30.87 10.00 -2.35
CA ASP A 598 -32.22 9.66 -2.85
C ASP A 598 -32.96 8.56 -2.06
N SER A 599 -32.28 7.88 -1.13
CA SER A 599 -32.87 6.88 -0.23
C SER A 599 -32.42 7.16 1.20
N PRO A 600 -33.19 7.97 1.97
CA PRO A 600 -32.80 8.34 3.33
C PRO A 600 -32.76 7.11 4.25
N GLN A 601 -31.64 6.89 4.93
CA GLN A 601 -31.49 5.84 5.92
C GLN A 601 -32.49 6.05 7.08
N GLU A 602 -32.87 4.97 7.79
CA GLU A 602 -33.95 5.05 8.80
C GLU A 602 -33.64 6.02 9.95
N TRP A 603 -32.37 6.17 10.34
CA TRP A 603 -31.97 7.11 11.39
C TRP A 603 -32.17 8.58 10.98
N LEU A 604 -31.91 8.92 9.71
CA LEU A 604 -32.21 10.25 9.14
C LEU A 604 -33.71 10.57 9.13
N LYS A 605 -34.58 9.55 9.12
CA LYS A 605 -36.05 9.74 9.22
C LYS A 605 -36.53 9.93 10.66
N SER A 606 -35.81 9.39 11.64
CA SER A 606 -36.12 9.56 13.06
C SER A 606 -35.67 10.92 13.61
N PHE A 607 -34.56 11.45 13.09
CA PHE A 607 -34.02 12.74 13.50
C PHE A 607 -34.65 13.87 12.66
N ARG A 608 -35.55 14.67 13.26
CA ARG A 608 -36.18 15.81 12.59
C ARG A 608 -35.19 16.97 12.44
N ILE A 609 -34.35 16.91 11.41
CA ILE A 609 -33.62 18.08 10.92
C ILE A 609 -34.64 19.02 10.27
N GLY A 610 -35.19 19.93 11.07
CA GLY A 610 -35.82 21.13 10.53
C GLY A 610 -34.79 21.91 9.72
N ASP A 611 -35.20 22.42 8.56
CA ASP A 611 -34.43 23.25 7.64
C ASP A 611 -33.37 22.54 6.76
N LEU A 612 -33.50 21.21 6.56
CA LEU A 612 -32.95 20.60 5.33
C LEU A 612 -33.94 20.83 4.16
N GLU A 613 -33.68 21.86 3.36
CA GLU A 613 -34.23 21.91 2.00
C GLU A 613 -33.79 20.65 1.22
N GLU A 614 -34.67 20.10 0.38
CA GLU A 614 -34.54 18.78 -0.28
C GLU A 614 -33.42 18.69 -1.33
N GLN A 615 -32.39 19.55 -1.27
CA GLN A 615 -31.43 19.81 -2.36
C GLN A 615 -29.95 19.95 -1.94
N THR A 616 -29.57 19.62 -0.69
CA THR A 616 -28.15 19.69 -0.26
C THR A 616 -27.50 18.31 -0.16
N CYS A 617 -27.04 17.81 -1.31
CA CYS A 617 -26.14 16.65 -1.38
C CYS A 617 -24.71 17.08 -0.96
N VAL A 618 -24.12 16.37 0.01
CA VAL A 618 -22.77 16.64 0.51
C VAL A 618 -21.73 15.86 -0.29
N GLN A 619 -20.81 16.58 -0.93
CA GLN A 619 -19.58 16.05 -1.49
C GLN A 619 -18.48 16.02 -0.44
N VAL A 620 -17.74 14.92 -0.39
CA VAL A 620 -16.59 14.75 0.50
C VAL A 620 -15.33 14.60 -0.33
N ILE A 621 -14.41 15.54 -0.19
CA ILE A 621 -13.06 15.44 -0.73
C ILE A 621 -12.19 14.78 0.34
N VAL A 622 -11.73 13.55 0.11
CA VAL A 622 -10.74 12.91 1.00
C VAL A 622 -9.35 13.20 0.46
N ALA A 623 -8.50 13.76 1.32
CA ALA A 623 -7.16 14.21 1.00
C ALA A 623 -6.12 13.40 1.80
N SER A 624 -5.11 12.91 1.11
CA SER A 624 -3.96 12.22 1.70
C SER A 624 -2.70 12.53 0.90
N LEU A 625 -1.52 12.36 1.50
CA LEU A 625 -0.24 12.34 0.76
C LEU A 625 -0.24 11.26 -0.36
N PHE A 626 -1.17 10.32 -0.25
CA PHE A 626 -1.23 9.12 -1.06
C PHE A 626 -2.62 8.99 -1.65
N LEU A 627 -2.75 9.22 -2.97
CA LEU A 627 -4.07 9.27 -3.61
C LEU A 627 -4.75 7.92 -3.47
N LYS A 628 -4.03 6.81 -3.67
CA LYS A 628 -4.55 5.47 -3.37
C LYS A 628 -5.11 5.27 -1.95
N ASP A 629 -4.52 5.90 -0.92
CA ASP A 629 -5.03 5.78 0.44
C ASP A 629 -6.36 6.55 0.55
N ALA A 630 -6.45 7.74 -0.05
CA ALA A 630 -7.71 8.49 -0.14
C ALA A 630 -8.76 7.78 -1.00
N GLU A 631 -8.34 7.04 -2.02
CA GLU A 631 -9.22 6.27 -2.92
C GLU A 631 -9.80 5.04 -2.27
N GLU A 632 -9.01 4.28 -1.51
CA GLU A 632 -9.51 3.17 -0.67
C GLU A 632 -10.54 3.66 0.37
N ILE A 633 -10.39 4.88 0.87
CA ILE A 633 -11.40 5.50 1.74
C ILE A 633 -12.69 5.77 0.95
N VAL A 634 -12.63 6.47 -0.18
CA VAL A 634 -13.84 6.85 -0.95
C VAL A 634 -14.43 5.72 -1.81
N GLU A 635 -13.73 4.60 -1.95
CA GLU A 635 -14.22 3.45 -2.73
C GLU A 635 -15.58 2.97 -2.22
N GLY A 636 -16.57 2.94 -3.12
CA GLY A 636 -17.96 2.59 -2.80
C GLY A 636 -18.74 3.65 -2.01
N ILE A 637 -18.17 4.85 -1.79
CA ILE A 637 -18.85 5.98 -1.15
C ILE A 637 -19.35 6.95 -2.23
N PRO A 638 -20.67 7.08 -2.46
CA PRO A 638 -21.21 8.02 -3.45
C PRO A 638 -20.91 9.46 -3.04
N ASN A 639 -20.71 10.36 -4.01
CA ASN A 639 -20.35 11.77 -3.80
C ASN A 639 -19.04 12.02 -3.03
N ALA A 640 -18.23 10.99 -2.76
CA ALA A 640 -16.87 11.18 -2.26
C ALA A 640 -15.85 11.12 -3.41
N THR A 641 -14.85 12.01 -3.38
CA THR A 641 -13.76 12.06 -4.34
C THR A 641 -12.42 12.09 -3.61
N ALA A 642 -11.42 11.40 -4.14
CA ALA A 642 -10.09 11.39 -3.57
C ALA A 642 -9.17 12.40 -4.26
N VAL A 643 -8.33 13.07 -3.46
CA VAL A 643 -7.31 14.00 -3.94
C VAL A 643 -5.99 13.77 -3.22
N GLN A 644 -4.89 14.16 -3.87
CA GLN A 644 -3.54 14.00 -3.33
C GLN A 644 -3.04 15.33 -2.78
N LEU A 645 -2.84 15.39 -1.47
CA LEU A 645 -2.54 16.62 -0.73
C LEU A 645 -1.55 16.33 0.43
N ASP A 646 -0.38 16.95 0.37
CA ASP A 646 0.47 17.19 1.53
C ASP A 646 0.04 18.52 2.15
N VAL A 647 -0.33 18.50 3.43
CA VAL A 647 -0.72 19.70 4.17
C VAL A 647 0.45 20.65 4.45
N MET A 648 1.69 20.23 4.19
CA MET A 648 2.86 21.10 4.23
C MET A 648 3.00 21.94 2.93
N ASN A 649 2.40 21.51 1.81
CA ASN A 649 2.32 22.33 0.60
C ASN A 649 1.21 23.39 0.76
N GLN A 650 1.59 24.60 1.17
CA GLN A 650 0.63 25.67 1.45
C GLN A 650 -0.24 26.03 0.24
N GLU A 651 0.29 26.10 -0.98
CA GLU A 651 -0.51 26.45 -2.15
C GLU A 651 -1.62 25.43 -2.43
N SER A 652 -1.29 24.14 -2.41
CA SER A 652 -2.25 23.05 -2.59
C SER A 652 -3.26 22.99 -1.44
N LEU A 653 -2.80 23.17 -0.20
CA LEU A 653 -3.68 23.21 0.97
C LEU A 653 -4.68 24.36 0.87
N TYR A 654 -4.22 25.57 0.52
CA TYR A 654 -5.09 26.73 0.35
C TYR A 654 -6.05 26.55 -0.83
N ASN A 655 -5.58 25.97 -1.94
CA ASN A 655 -6.44 25.68 -3.09
C ASN A 655 -7.62 24.77 -2.71
N TYR A 656 -7.35 23.60 -2.09
CA TYR A 656 -8.44 22.70 -1.70
C TYR A 656 -9.31 23.25 -0.56
N ILE A 657 -8.73 23.94 0.43
CA ILE A 657 -9.52 24.61 1.48
C ILE A 657 -10.44 25.69 0.88
N SER A 658 -10.02 26.42 -0.15
CA SER A 658 -10.86 27.43 -0.79
C SER A 658 -12.10 26.85 -1.49
N GLN A 659 -12.01 25.59 -1.96
CA GLN A 659 -13.06 24.85 -2.69
C GLN A 659 -14.09 24.16 -1.78
N VAL A 660 -13.90 24.17 -0.46
CA VAL A 660 -14.80 23.51 0.50
C VAL A 660 -15.31 24.48 1.55
N ASP A 661 -16.40 24.12 2.22
CA ASP A 661 -17.01 24.95 3.26
C ASP A 661 -16.42 24.66 4.65
N VAL A 662 -16.12 23.39 4.93
CA VAL A 662 -15.56 22.90 6.20
C VAL A 662 -14.40 21.92 5.95
N VAL A 663 -13.40 21.95 6.83
CA VAL A 663 -12.24 21.06 6.83
C VAL A 663 -12.27 20.16 8.08
N ILE A 664 -11.95 18.87 7.94
CA ILE A 664 -11.73 17.96 9.05
C ILE A 664 -10.27 17.50 9.02
N SER A 665 -9.50 17.69 10.10
CA SER A 665 -8.14 17.19 10.23
C SER A 665 -8.10 15.94 11.13
N LEU A 666 -7.87 14.79 10.49
CA LEU A 666 -7.64 13.49 11.12
C LEU A 666 -6.15 13.09 11.05
N LEU A 667 -5.27 14.10 10.94
CA LEU A 667 -3.82 13.99 10.89
C LEU A 667 -3.19 14.01 12.30
N PRO A 668 -1.88 13.70 12.43
CA PRO A 668 -1.15 13.85 13.69
C PRO A 668 -1.25 15.29 14.24
N PRO A 669 -1.25 15.50 15.58
CA PRO A 669 -1.43 16.82 16.19
C PRO A 669 -0.48 17.91 15.69
N SER A 670 0.75 17.54 15.32
CA SER A 670 1.75 18.45 14.73
C SER A 670 1.31 19.17 13.46
N CYS A 671 0.28 18.66 12.76
CA CYS A 671 -0.25 19.28 11.53
C CYS A 671 -1.35 20.32 11.80
N HIS A 672 -1.99 20.31 12.98
CA HIS A 672 -3.22 21.08 13.22
C HIS A 672 -2.99 22.59 13.23
N SER A 673 -1.83 23.06 13.72
CA SER A 673 -1.50 24.49 13.67
C SER A 673 -1.37 25.03 12.24
N THR A 674 -0.82 24.23 11.31
CA THR A 674 -0.67 24.59 9.89
C THR A 674 -2.03 24.66 9.20
N VAL A 675 -2.87 23.63 9.39
CA VAL A 675 -4.22 23.57 8.82
C VAL A 675 -5.11 24.68 9.40
N GLY A 676 -5.06 24.91 10.72
CA GLY A 676 -5.79 25.98 11.40
C GLY A 676 -5.44 27.36 10.87
N GLY A 677 -4.14 27.64 10.66
CA GLY A 677 -3.70 28.90 10.04
C GLY A 677 -4.28 29.12 8.64
N ALA A 678 -4.27 28.08 7.79
CA ALA A 678 -4.87 28.15 6.45
C ALA A 678 -6.39 28.37 6.49
N CYS A 679 -7.10 27.68 7.39
CA CYS A 679 -8.54 27.85 7.60
C CYS A 679 -8.89 29.29 8.05
N ILE A 680 -8.12 29.85 8.99
CA ILE A 680 -8.29 31.23 9.48
C ILE A 680 -8.09 32.25 8.34
N GLN A 681 -7.09 32.08 7.48
CA GLN A 681 -6.79 33.00 6.39
C GLN A 681 -7.85 32.94 5.27
N LEU A 682 -8.37 31.74 4.96
CA LEU A 682 -9.42 31.53 3.95
C LEU A 682 -10.86 31.64 4.50
N LYS A 683 -11.01 31.94 5.79
CA LYS A 683 -12.30 32.02 6.51
C LYS A 683 -13.15 30.74 6.41
N LYS A 684 -12.50 29.59 6.48
CA LYS A 684 -13.13 28.26 6.51
C LYS A 684 -13.08 27.68 7.91
N HIS A 685 -14.04 26.82 8.25
CA HIS A 685 -14.10 26.19 9.57
C HIS A 685 -13.30 24.88 9.62
N LEU A 686 -12.80 24.53 10.80
CA LEU A 686 -11.95 23.35 11.00
C LEU A 686 -12.48 22.48 12.14
N VAL A 687 -12.49 21.17 11.95
CA VAL A 687 -12.74 20.16 13.00
C VAL A 687 -11.50 19.29 13.19
N THR A 688 -11.12 18.94 14.42
CA THR A 688 -10.04 17.98 14.69
C THR A 688 -10.44 16.98 15.79
N ALA A 689 -9.93 15.75 15.71
CA ALA A 689 -10.13 14.71 16.72
C ALA A 689 -8.90 14.56 17.64
N SER A 690 -8.33 15.68 18.09
CA SER A 690 -7.10 15.72 18.89
C SER A 690 -7.16 16.76 20.00
N TYR A 691 -6.41 16.51 21.07
CA TYR A 691 -6.16 17.46 22.15
C TYR A 691 -5.71 18.83 21.64
N VAL A 692 -6.26 19.88 22.21
CA VAL A 692 -5.77 21.26 22.04
C VAL A 692 -4.45 21.41 22.79
N ASP A 693 -3.40 21.75 22.08
CA ASP A 693 -2.06 21.99 22.61
C ASP A 693 -1.67 23.49 22.60
N ASP A 694 -0.45 23.79 23.05
CA ASP A 694 0.11 25.15 23.03
C ASP A 694 0.22 25.76 21.63
N SER A 695 0.24 24.96 20.57
CA SER A 695 0.32 25.44 19.18
C SER A 695 -1.06 25.86 18.68
N THR A 696 -2.06 25.05 18.96
CA THR A 696 -3.47 25.27 18.60
C THR A 696 -4.08 26.39 19.42
N THR A 697 -3.81 26.45 20.73
CA THR A 697 -4.31 27.50 21.64
C THR A 697 -3.95 28.91 21.16
N LYS A 698 -2.76 29.09 20.56
CA LYS A 698 -2.30 30.38 20.02
C LYS A 698 -3.11 30.88 18.82
N LEU A 699 -3.94 30.04 18.20
CA LEU A 699 -4.80 30.41 17.08
C LEU A 699 -6.14 31.02 17.50
N ASP A 700 -6.53 30.92 18.76
CA ASP A 700 -7.87 31.30 19.25
C ASP A 700 -8.26 32.75 18.93
N GLU A 701 -7.42 33.72 19.33
CA GLU A 701 -7.63 35.14 19.05
C GLU A 701 -7.67 35.47 17.55
N LEU A 702 -6.92 34.73 16.73
CA LEU A 702 -6.91 34.91 15.28
C LEU A 702 -8.18 34.33 14.64
N ALA A 703 -8.62 33.15 15.08
CA ALA A 703 -9.87 32.52 14.65
C ALA A 703 -11.09 33.39 15.00
N LYS A 704 -11.16 33.91 16.24
CA LYS A 704 -12.19 34.88 16.67
C LYS A 704 -12.27 36.09 15.75
N ARG A 705 -11.12 36.73 15.46
CA ARG A 705 -11.05 37.94 14.60
C ARG A 705 -11.40 37.67 13.13
N SER A 706 -11.10 36.47 12.63
CA SER A 706 -11.48 36.05 11.27
C SER A 706 -12.94 35.55 11.15
N GLY A 707 -13.66 35.40 12.26
CA GLY A 707 -15.02 34.82 12.28
C GLY A 707 -15.04 33.31 12.08
N VAL A 708 -13.94 32.61 12.39
CA VAL A 708 -13.74 31.19 12.15
C VAL A 708 -13.90 30.39 13.45
N THR A 709 -14.57 29.25 13.37
CA THR A 709 -14.58 28.23 14.41
C THR A 709 -13.58 27.13 14.09
N ILE A 710 -12.71 26.80 15.04
CA ILE A 710 -11.84 25.63 15.06
C ILE A 710 -12.31 24.74 16.21
N LEU A 711 -13.03 23.66 15.91
CA LEU A 711 -13.56 22.74 16.91
C LEU A 711 -12.63 21.53 17.04
N CYS A 712 -11.83 21.52 18.09
CA CYS A 712 -10.91 20.43 18.40
C CYS A 712 -11.59 19.37 19.28
N GLU A 713 -10.85 18.32 19.63
CA GLU A 713 -11.28 17.30 20.58
C GLU A 713 -12.59 16.59 20.17
N MET A 714 -12.88 16.46 18.87
CA MET A 714 -14.06 15.75 18.33
C MET A 714 -13.78 14.27 18.03
N GLY A 715 -13.30 13.52 19.03
CA GLY A 715 -13.04 12.08 18.92
C GLY A 715 -13.78 11.25 19.98
N LEU A 716 -13.15 10.16 20.44
CA LEU A 716 -13.62 9.35 21.56
C LEU A 716 -13.10 9.93 22.89
N ASP A 717 -11.78 9.89 23.05
CA ASP A 717 -10.99 10.37 24.19
C ASP A 717 -9.73 11.02 23.58
N PRO A 718 -9.74 12.35 23.33
CA PRO A 718 -10.77 13.32 23.75
C PRO A 718 -11.96 13.38 22.78
N GLY A 719 -13.18 13.47 23.33
CA GLY A 719 -14.38 13.95 22.63
C GLY A 719 -15.69 13.50 23.24
N ILE A 720 -16.13 12.27 22.97
CA ILE A 720 -17.35 11.72 23.58
C ILE A 720 -17.26 11.77 25.11
N ASP A 721 -16.07 11.63 25.69
CA ASP A 721 -15.88 11.78 27.14
C ASP A 721 -16.17 13.21 27.64
N HIS A 722 -15.70 14.24 26.93
CA HIS A 722 -16.04 15.64 27.23
C HIS A 722 -17.55 15.88 27.16
N MET A 723 -18.19 15.38 26.12
CA MET A 723 -19.61 15.58 25.86
C MET A 723 -20.49 14.90 26.93
N MET A 724 -20.19 13.64 27.26
CA MET A 724 -20.87 12.90 28.32
C MET A 724 -20.64 13.54 29.68
N ALA A 725 -19.40 13.90 30.02
CA ALA A 725 -19.05 14.56 31.28
C ALA A 725 -19.81 15.89 31.44
N MET A 726 -19.74 16.77 30.44
CA MET A 726 -20.36 18.10 30.53
C MET A 726 -21.90 18.04 30.52
N LYS A 727 -22.52 17.08 29.83
CA LYS A 727 -23.97 16.85 29.94
C LYS A 727 -24.38 16.53 31.38
N MET A 728 -23.65 15.63 32.05
CA MET A 728 -23.90 15.26 33.45
C MET A 728 -23.63 16.44 34.41
N ILE A 729 -22.48 17.09 34.27
CA ILE A 729 -22.03 18.20 35.13
C ILE A 729 -22.99 19.39 35.02
N ASN A 730 -23.30 19.84 33.80
CA ASN A 730 -24.20 20.98 33.59
C ASN A 730 -25.63 20.65 34.06
N HIS A 731 -26.11 19.42 33.88
CA HIS A 731 -27.43 19.02 34.39
C HIS A 731 -27.49 19.04 35.94
N ALA A 732 -26.42 18.60 36.60
CA ALA A 732 -26.28 18.71 38.05
C ALA A 732 -26.25 20.18 38.53
N HIS A 733 -25.41 21.03 37.91
CA HIS A 733 -25.29 22.45 38.23
C HIS A 733 -26.58 23.24 38.00
N VAL A 734 -27.30 22.99 36.89
CA VAL A 734 -28.61 23.61 36.60
C VAL A 734 -29.66 23.24 37.66
N ARG A 735 -29.56 22.03 38.24
CA ARG A 735 -30.39 21.59 39.37
C ARG A 735 -29.89 22.11 40.73
N GLY A 736 -28.83 22.91 40.76
CA GLY A 736 -28.21 23.48 41.97
C GLY A 736 -27.31 22.53 42.75
N GLY A 737 -26.96 21.36 42.18
CA GLY A 737 -26.02 20.41 42.77
C GLY A 737 -24.56 20.84 42.57
N ARG A 738 -23.65 20.19 43.31
CA ARG A 738 -22.19 20.34 43.22
C ARG A 738 -21.55 19.00 42.94
N ILE A 739 -20.52 18.99 42.08
CA ILE A 739 -19.77 17.78 41.74
C ILE A 739 -18.75 17.49 42.83
N LYS A 740 -18.96 16.40 43.56
CA LYS A 740 -18.08 15.94 44.65
C LYS A 740 -16.99 14.99 44.15
N SER A 741 -17.31 14.20 43.14
CA SER A 741 -16.41 13.23 42.51
C SER A 741 -16.69 13.17 41.01
N PHE A 742 -15.64 13.23 40.19
CA PHE A 742 -15.66 12.93 38.77
C PHE A 742 -14.62 11.84 38.48
N ILE A 743 -15.09 10.69 37.97
CA ILE A 743 -14.26 9.56 37.58
C ILE A 743 -14.62 9.17 36.16
N SER A 744 -13.63 9.14 35.27
CA SER A 744 -13.78 8.75 33.87
C SER A 744 -12.82 7.62 33.51
N TYR A 745 -13.37 6.60 32.87
CA TYR A 745 -12.66 5.42 32.38
C TYR A 745 -12.89 5.28 30.88
N CYS A 746 -11.82 4.99 30.12
CA CYS A 746 -11.91 4.70 28.69
C CYS A 746 -10.93 3.58 28.29
N GLY A 747 -11.34 2.68 27.40
CA GLY A 747 -10.44 1.71 26.81
C GLY A 747 -10.93 1.16 25.47
N GLY A 748 -10.09 1.29 24.45
CA GLY A 748 -10.11 0.40 23.29
C GLY A 748 -9.36 -0.88 23.63
N ILE A 749 -10.10 -1.97 23.82
CA ILE A 749 -9.59 -3.30 24.20
C ILE A 749 -10.21 -4.38 23.30
N PRO A 750 -9.69 -5.61 23.26
CA PRO A 750 -10.39 -6.69 22.56
C PRO A 750 -11.78 -6.90 23.16
N SER A 751 -12.75 -7.28 22.33
CA SER A 751 -13.96 -7.93 22.84
C SER A 751 -13.58 -9.17 23.68
N PRO A 752 -14.39 -9.59 24.68
CA PRO A 752 -14.04 -10.72 25.55
C PRO A 752 -13.73 -12.02 24.78
N GLU A 753 -14.43 -12.25 23.65
CA GLU A 753 -14.18 -13.35 22.72
C GLU A 753 -12.82 -13.26 21.98
N SER A 754 -12.28 -12.06 21.82
CA SER A 754 -11.01 -11.77 21.13
C SER A 754 -9.82 -11.54 22.09
N ALA A 755 -10.04 -11.58 23.40
CA ALA A 755 -9.01 -11.44 24.44
C ALA A 755 -8.20 -12.74 24.66
N ASN A 756 -7.86 -13.43 23.56
CA ASN A 756 -7.44 -14.83 23.50
C ASN A 756 -5.92 -15.08 23.61
N ASN A 757 -5.19 -14.21 24.32
CA ASN A 757 -3.73 -14.31 24.48
C ASN A 757 -3.30 -14.02 25.94
N PRO A 758 -2.07 -14.39 26.36
CA PRO A 758 -1.62 -14.25 27.75
C PRO A 758 -1.62 -12.81 28.31
N LEU A 759 -1.57 -11.79 27.44
CA LEU A 759 -1.65 -10.37 27.81
C LEU A 759 -3.09 -9.83 27.79
N ALA A 760 -4.07 -10.63 27.34
CA ALA A 760 -5.46 -10.27 27.11
C ALA A 760 -5.66 -8.98 26.26
N TYR A 761 -4.68 -8.62 25.42
CA TYR A 761 -4.68 -7.35 24.69
C TYR A 761 -4.28 -7.54 23.23
N LYS A 762 -4.79 -6.69 22.34
CA LYS A 762 -4.44 -6.65 20.92
C LYS A 762 -4.37 -5.21 20.41
N PHE A 763 -3.47 -4.96 19.46
CA PHE A 763 -3.16 -3.63 18.97
C PHE A 763 -4.05 -3.22 17.79
N SER A 764 -5.00 -2.32 18.05
CA SER A 764 -5.76 -1.60 17.01
C SER A 764 -5.02 -0.33 16.53
N TRP A 765 -3.84 -0.05 17.09
CA TRP A 765 -2.97 1.11 16.84
C TRP A 765 -1.51 0.77 17.24
N SER A 766 -0.53 1.62 16.91
CA SER A 766 0.91 1.31 17.03
C SER A 766 1.35 0.80 18.43
N PRO A 767 1.99 -0.39 18.53
CA PRO A 767 2.54 -0.91 19.79
C PRO A 767 3.55 0.05 20.45
N ALA A 768 4.40 0.70 19.64
CA ALA A 768 5.38 1.67 20.14
C ALA A 768 4.71 2.87 20.83
N GLY A 769 3.57 3.34 20.30
CA GLY A 769 2.77 4.38 20.93
C GLY A 769 2.17 3.92 22.27
N ALA A 770 1.67 2.69 22.32
CA ALA A 770 1.06 2.12 23.52
C ALA A 770 2.07 1.85 24.65
N ILE A 771 3.23 1.30 24.33
CA ILE A 771 4.31 1.06 25.32
C ILE A 771 4.82 2.39 25.89
N ARG A 772 4.95 3.44 25.04
CA ARG A 772 5.30 4.80 25.48
C ARG A 772 4.20 5.41 26.36
N ALA A 773 2.92 5.28 25.96
CA ALA A 773 1.80 5.78 26.75
C ALA A 773 1.74 5.12 28.14
N GLY A 774 1.98 3.81 28.22
CA GLY A 774 2.12 3.06 29.47
C GLY A 774 3.41 3.35 30.26
N ARG A 775 4.21 4.34 29.85
CA ARG A 775 5.34 4.89 30.62
C ARG A 775 5.27 6.42 30.80
N ASN A 776 4.12 7.05 30.51
CA ASN A 776 3.92 8.46 30.85
C ASN A 776 3.71 8.61 32.37
N PRO A 777 4.21 9.68 33.03
CA PRO A 777 3.79 9.99 34.38
C PRO A 777 2.29 10.35 34.41
N SER A 778 1.65 10.17 35.56
CA SER A 778 0.26 10.59 35.78
C SER A 778 0.07 11.33 37.11
N THR A 779 -0.92 12.23 37.11
CA THR A 779 -1.31 13.05 38.26
C THR A 779 -2.83 13.12 38.30
N TYR A 780 -3.43 12.95 39.48
CA TYR A 780 -4.89 13.03 39.66
C TYR A 780 -5.27 13.44 41.09
N ARG A 781 -6.52 13.83 41.31
CA ARG A 781 -7.05 14.10 42.65
C ARG A 781 -7.95 12.95 43.10
N TYR A 782 -7.79 12.47 44.33
CA TYR A 782 -8.61 11.39 44.87
C TYR A 782 -8.87 11.65 46.36
N HIS A 783 -10.15 11.81 46.74
CA HIS A 783 -10.59 12.16 48.10
C HIS A 783 -9.87 13.36 48.73
N GLY A 784 -9.55 14.38 47.92
CA GLY A 784 -8.90 15.62 48.31
C GLY A 784 -7.37 15.60 48.21
N GLU A 785 -6.76 14.43 48.09
CA GLU A 785 -5.30 14.30 47.93
C GLU A 785 -4.89 14.31 46.45
N VAL A 786 -3.79 15.00 46.13
CA VAL A 786 -3.17 14.92 44.80
C VAL A 786 -2.19 13.75 44.80
N VAL A 787 -2.42 12.80 43.91
CA VAL A 787 -1.61 11.60 43.75
C VAL A 787 -0.77 11.72 42.48
N HIS A 788 0.53 11.50 42.61
CA HIS A 788 1.48 11.42 41.50
C HIS A 788 1.96 9.98 41.32
N VAL A 789 2.07 9.53 40.07
CA VAL A 789 2.63 8.22 39.71
C VAL A 789 3.69 8.43 38.64
N ASP A 790 4.94 8.08 38.95
CA ASP A 790 6.04 8.15 37.98
C ASP A 790 5.82 7.19 36.81
N GLY A 791 6.28 7.60 35.63
CA GLY A 791 6.10 6.80 34.40
C GLY A 791 6.71 5.41 34.44
N GLU A 792 7.77 5.19 35.23
CA GLU A 792 8.36 3.86 35.43
C GLU A 792 7.49 2.93 36.30
N ASN A 793 6.67 3.53 37.18
CA ASN A 793 5.78 2.84 38.11
C ASN A 793 4.34 2.72 37.57
N LEU A 794 4.04 3.27 36.39
CA LEU A 794 2.66 3.36 35.88
C LEU A 794 1.99 1.99 35.75
N TYR A 795 2.67 0.99 35.17
CA TYR A 795 2.14 -0.38 35.07
C TYR A 795 1.91 -1.04 36.44
N ASP A 796 2.78 -0.77 37.42
CA ASP A 796 2.67 -1.28 38.79
C ASP A 796 1.56 -0.55 39.60
N SER A 797 1.04 0.58 39.10
CA SER A 797 -0.05 1.34 39.71
C SER A 797 -1.46 0.87 39.31
N ALA A 798 -1.55 -0.12 38.40
CA ALA A 798 -2.81 -0.65 37.90
C ALA A 798 -3.69 -1.19 39.04
N LYS A 799 -4.95 -0.73 39.10
CA LYS A 799 -5.93 -1.16 40.12
C LYS A 799 -7.03 -2.00 39.46
N ARG A 800 -7.35 -3.15 40.06
CA ARG A 800 -8.47 -4.00 39.62
C ARG A 800 -9.78 -3.21 39.71
N LEU A 801 -10.62 -3.35 38.69
CA LEU A 801 -11.89 -2.64 38.56
C LEU A 801 -13.00 -3.62 38.18
N ARG A 802 -14.21 -3.39 38.71
CA ARG A 802 -15.44 -4.06 38.30
C ARG A 802 -16.53 -3.01 38.22
N LEU A 803 -17.01 -2.72 37.02
CA LEU A 803 -18.13 -1.80 36.83
C LEU A 803 -19.42 -2.51 37.25
N ALA A 804 -20.26 -1.85 38.04
CA ALA A 804 -21.46 -2.46 38.62
C ALA A 804 -22.46 -2.98 37.57
N ASP A 805 -22.54 -2.28 36.42
CA ASP A 805 -23.39 -2.66 35.28
C ASP A 805 -22.78 -3.76 34.40
N PHE A 806 -21.48 -4.01 34.53
CA PHE A 806 -20.71 -4.94 33.70
C PHE A 806 -19.84 -5.89 34.56
N PRO A 807 -20.42 -6.59 35.56
CA PRO A 807 -19.66 -7.33 36.57
C PRO A 807 -18.86 -8.52 36.01
N ALA A 808 -19.22 -8.98 34.80
CA ALA A 808 -18.50 -10.03 34.07
C ALA A 808 -17.17 -9.57 33.47
N PHE A 809 -16.95 -8.26 33.30
CA PHE A 809 -15.71 -7.74 32.73
C PHE A 809 -14.62 -7.67 33.80
N ALA A 810 -13.62 -8.53 33.67
CA ALA A 810 -12.45 -8.55 34.54
C ALA A 810 -11.45 -7.45 34.14
N LEU A 811 -11.70 -6.23 34.61
CA LEU A 811 -10.94 -5.04 34.23
C LEU A 811 -9.89 -4.64 35.28
N GLU A 812 -8.96 -3.81 34.84
CA GLU A 812 -8.10 -2.95 35.65
C GLU A 812 -8.01 -1.56 35.01
N CYS A 813 -7.72 -0.54 35.82
CA CYS A 813 -7.46 0.82 35.35
C CYS A 813 -6.03 1.25 35.64
N LEU A 814 -5.39 1.87 34.65
CA LEU A 814 -4.16 2.64 34.81
C LEU A 814 -4.49 4.13 34.77
N PRO A 815 -4.00 4.97 35.70
CA PRO A 815 -4.23 6.41 35.67
C PRO A 815 -3.65 7.05 34.39
N ASN A 816 -4.33 8.04 33.80
CA ASN A 816 -4.00 8.57 32.47
C ASN A 816 -3.53 10.03 32.54
N ARG A 817 -2.22 10.26 32.30
CA ARG A 817 -1.61 11.60 32.22
C ARG A 817 -2.02 12.50 33.39
N ASP A 818 -2.17 13.80 33.17
CA ASP A 818 -2.71 14.71 34.16
C ASP A 818 -4.25 14.77 34.06
N SER A 819 -4.93 14.43 35.15
CA SER A 819 -6.38 14.55 35.30
C SER A 819 -6.80 15.90 35.90
N LEU A 820 -5.89 16.66 36.52
CA LEU A 820 -6.23 17.91 37.20
C LEU A 820 -6.70 19.00 36.24
N ILE A 821 -6.18 19.00 35.01
CA ILE A 821 -6.59 19.94 33.94
C ILE A 821 -8.09 19.89 33.65
N TYR A 822 -8.75 18.76 33.92
CA TYR A 822 -10.20 18.58 33.74
C TYR A 822 -11.01 19.22 34.86
N GLY A 823 -10.39 19.50 36.02
CA GLY A 823 -11.02 20.27 37.08
C GLY A 823 -11.32 21.70 36.64
N ASP A 824 -10.32 22.37 36.08
CA ASP A 824 -10.46 23.72 35.53
C ASP A 824 -11.37 23.70 34.28
N LEU A 825 -11.08 22.80 33.32
CA LEU A 825 -11.81 22.71 32.05
C LEU A 825 -13.31 22.46 32.20
N TYR A 826 -13.73 21.69 33.21
CA TYR A 826 -15.15 21.41 33.48
C TYR A 826 -15.77 22.29 34.58
N GLY A 827 -15.01 23.25 35.12
CA GLY A 827 -15.49 24.14 36.19
C GLY A 827 -15.70 23.46 37.55
N ILE A 828 -15.15 22.26 37.76
CA ILE A 828 -15.32 21.45 38.98
C ILE A 828 -14.12 21.50 39.94
N GLU A 829 -13.02 22.20 39.60
CA GLU A 829 -11.78 22.21 40.40
C GLU A 829 -12.01 22.57 41.88
N ASN A 830 -12.91 23.52 42.13
CA ASN A 830 -13.14 24.08 43.47
C ASN A 830 -14.19 23.31 44.29
N GLU A 831 -14.81 22.26 43.73
CA GLU A 831 -15.82 21.44 44.41
C GLU A 831 -15.50 19.95 44.41
N ALA A 832 -14.87 19.43 43.35
CA ALA A 832 -14.58 18.01 43.22
C ALA A 832 -13.38 17.59 44.10
N SER A 833 -13.69 16.76 45.10
CA SER A 833 -12.69 16.07 45.93
C SER A 833 -11.94 14.97 45.16
N THR A 834 -12.56 14.41 44.12
CA THR A 834 -11.96 13.41 43.22
C THR A 834 -12.10 13.86 41.78
N ILE A 835 -10.99 13.86 41.05
CA ILE A 835 -10.90 14.16 39.61
C ILE A 835 -9.91 13.16 39.02
N PHE A 836 -10.45 12.11 38.38
CA PHE A 836 -9.66 10.97 37.90
C PHE A 836 -10.02 10.59 36.46
N ARG A 837 -9.01 10.42 35.62
CA ARG A 837 -9.13 9.78 34.30
C ARG A 837 -8.23 8.55 34.24
N GLY A 838 -8.77 7.43 33.75
CA GLY A 838 -8.07 6.15 33.68
C GLY A 838 -8.26 5.41 32.36
N THR A 839 -7.19 4.74 31.92
CA THR A 839 -7.21 3.80 30.79
C THR A 839 -7.59 2.40 31.27
N LEU A 840 -8.60 1.80 30.65
CA LEU A 840 -9.04 0.42 30.94
C LEU A 840 -8.20 -0.63 30.21
N ARG A 841 -7.91 -1.72 30.93
CA ARG A 841 -7.31 -2.96 30.41
C ARG A 841 -8.02 -4.16 31.04
N TYR A 842 -7.78 -5.36 30.52
CA TYR A 842 -8.15 -6.59 31.24
C TYR A 842 -7.16 -6.86 32.37
N GLU A 843 -7.66 -7.44 33.46
CA GLU A 843 -6.93 -7.73 34.68
C GLU A 843 -5.69 -8.60 34.43
N GLY A 844 -4.55 -8.16 34.96
CA GLY A 844 -3.24 -8.81 34.82
C GLY A 844 -2.29 -8.08 33.87
N PHE A 845 -2.82 -7.28 32.93
CA PHE A 845 -2.05 -6.56 31.90
C PHE A 845 -0.88 -5.75 32.49
N GLY A 846 -1.15 -4.89 33.48
CA GLY A 846 -0.15 -4.03 34.12
C GLY A 846 0.93 -4.85 34.83
N SER A 847 0.55 -5.93 35.52
CA SER A 847 1.51 -6.81 36.21
C SER A 847 2.49 -7.49 35.25
N ILE A 848 2.02 -7.91 34.07
CA ILE A 848 2.83 -8.52 33.01
C ILE A 848 3.72 -7.45 32.35
N MET A 849 3.15 -6.31 31.96
CA MET A 849 3.90 -5.23 31.30
C MET A 849 4.98 -4.62 32.21
N GLY A 850 4.70 -4.43 33.50
CA GLY A 850 5.69 -4.01 34.48
C GLY A 850 6.82 -5.02 34.65
N SER A 851 6.53 -6.32 34.53
CA SER A 851 7.53 -7.38 34.60
C SER A 851 8.39 -7.45 33.33
N LEU A 852 7.80 -7.29 32.14
CA LEU A 852 8.55 -7.11 30.88
C LEU A 852 9.44 -5.86 30.91
N ALA A 853 8.97 -4.76 31.51
CA ALA A 853 9.76 -3.56 31.71
C ALA A 853 11.00 -3.84 32.59
N ARG A 854 10.83 -4.51 33.73
CA ARG A 854 11.92 -4.90 34.65
C ARG A 854 12.94 -5.87 34.05
N ILE A 855 12.52 -6.76 33.14
CA ILE A 855 13.43 -7.65 32.39
C ILE A 855 14.24 -6.86 31.34
N GLY A 856 13.78 -5.68 30.92
CA GLY A 856 14.47 -4.80 29.98
C GLY A 856 13.93 -4.82 28.55
N PHE A 857 12.80 -5.48 28.28
CA PHE A 857 12.18 -5.53 26.94
C PHE A 857 11.85 -4.15 26.36
N PHE A 858 11.62 -3.14 27.21
CA PHE A 858 11.34 -1.77 26.79
C PHE A 858 12.55 -0.82 26.86
N SER A 859 13.78 -1.35 26.90
CA SER A 859 14.99 -0.53 26.78
C SER A 859 15.21 -0.06 25.35
N THR A 860 15.40 1.25 25.18
CA THR A 860 15.75 1.90 23.91
C THR A 860 17.27 1.98 23.67
N GLU A 861 18.09 1.45 24.58
CA GLU A 861 19.55 1.41 24.41
C GLU A 861 19.94 0.47 23.25
N VAL A 862 20.99 0.84 22.52
CA VAL A 862 21.53 0.02 21.43
C VAL A 862 22.32 -1.13 22.02
N ILE A 863 22.01 -2.37 21.62
CA ILE A 863 22.60 -3.57 22.22
C ILE A 863 23.68 -4.11 21.27
N PRO A 864 24.97 -4.19 21.67
CA PRO A 864 26.06 -4.51 20.73
C PRO A 864 25.95 -5.85 19.99
N ILE A 865 25.26 -6.85 20.56
CA ILE A 865 24.98 -8.12 19.87
C ILE A 865 24.08 -7.92 18.63
N LEU A 866 23.26 -6.86 18.62
CA LEU A 866 22.43 -6.37 17.52
C LEU A 866 23.19 -5.39 16.59
N GLU A 867 24.52 -5.35 16.61
CA GLU A 867 25.35 -4.65 15.62
C GLU A 867 26.27 -5.58 14.81
N ASN A 868 26.38 -6.85 15.22
CA ASN A 868 27.21 -7.85 14.55
C ASN A 868 26.67 -8.24 13.16
N GLN A 869 27.59 -8.57 12.23
CA GLN A 869 27.25 -9.10 10.91
C GLN A 869 26.46 -10.43 10.96
N LYS A 870 26.69 -11.24 11.99
CA LYS A 870 25.84 -12.39 12.33
C LYS A 870 24.91 -11.99 13.45
N ARG A 871 23.60 -12.04 13.19
CA ARG A 871 22.56 -11.66 14.15
C ARG A 871 22.36 -12.76 15.21
N PRO A 872 21.98 -12.41 16.45
CA PRO A 872 21.54 -13.40 17.42
C PRO A 872 20.16 -13.93 17.05
N THR A 873 19.85 -15.14 17.50
CA THR A 873 18.48 -15.65 17.49
C THR A 873 17.65 -15.00 18.58
N TYR A 874 16.31 -14.97 18.46
CA TYR A 874 15.44 -14.46 19.52
C TYR A 874 15.69 -15.17 20.86
N ARG A 875 15.92 -16.49 20.83
CA ARG A 875 16.35 -17.29 21.99
C ARG A 875 17.66 -16.81 22.60
N THR A 876 18.69 -16.59 21.77
CA THR A 876 19.99 -16.05 22.22
C THR A 876 19.83 -14.66 22.85
N PHE A 877 18.96 -13.84 22.28
CA PHE A 877 18.64 -12.51 22.77
C PHE A 877 17.87 -12.54 24.10
N LEU A 878 16.87 -13.40 24.24
CA LEU A 878 16.14 -13.63 25.50
C LEU A 878 17.10 -14.03 26.63
N PHE A 879 18.02 -14.96 26.38
CA PHE A 879 19.04 -15.34 27.37
C PHE A 879 19.97 -14.19 27.77
N SER A 880 20.22 -13.24 26.86
CA SER A 880 21.01 -12.04 27.14
C SER A 880 20.28 -11.06 28.08
N LEU A 881 18.96 -10.89 27.90
CA LEU A 881 18.11 -10.10 28.80
C LEU A 881 18.00 -10.77 30.19
N LEU A 882 17.78 -12.09 30.21
CA LEU A 882 17.68 -12.89 31.44
C LEU A 882 19.05 -13.19 32.09
N LYS A 883 20.18 -12.75 31.50
CA LYS A 883 21.56 -12.93 32.02
C LYS A 883 21.92 -14.39 32.35
N THR A 884 21.36 -15.35 31.60
CA THR A 884 21.47 -16.79 31.88
C THR A 884 22.32 -17.51 30.81
N ARG A 885 22.88 -18.69 31.12
CA ARG A 885 23.66 -19.49 30.16
C ARG A 885 22.75 -20.29 29.22
N ASN A 886 23.16 -20.42 27.96
CA ASN A 886 22.42 -21.16 26.93
C ASN A 886 22.37 -22.67 27.26
N GLY A 887 21.17 -23.22 27.46
CA GLY A 887 20.93 -24.60 27.85
C GLY A 887 20.36 -25.46 26.72
N ASN A 888 20.86 -26.70 26.58
CA ASN A 888 20.35 -27.68 25.62
C ASN A 888 19.02 -28.29 26.12
N LEU A 889 17.89 -27.67 25.77
CA LEU A 889 16.54 -28.16 26.07
C LEU A 889 15.64 -28.05 24.83
N ASN A 890 14.83 -29.07 24.58
CA ASN A 890 14.14 -29.28 23.29
C ASN A 890 12.59 -29.29 23.36
N GLU A 891 11.97 -28.99 24.50
CA GLU A 891 10.49 -29.07 24.66
C GLU A 891 9.87 -27.79 25.23
N THR A 892 8.80 -27.29 24.59
CA THR A 892 8.16 -25.98 24.87
C THR A 892 7.67 -25.83 26.32
N ALA A 893 7.13 -26.89 26.93
CA ALA A 893 6.65 -26.86 28.31
C ALA A 893 7.78 -26.69 29.35
N ILE A 894 9.02 -27.00 28.97
CA ILE A 894 10.20 -26.76 29.81
C ILE A 894 10.57 -25.25 29.78
N TRP A 895 10.35 -24.56 28.65
CA TRP A 895 10.65 -23.12 28.51
C TRP A 895 9.81 -22.22 29.39
N GLU A 896 8.49 -22.42 29.45
CA GLU A 896 7.62 -21.62 30.34
C GLU A 896 8.08 -21.74 31.80
N LYS A 897 8.42 -22.95 32.23
CA LYS A 897 8.88 -23.23 33.58
C LYS A 897 10.25 -22.60 33.87
N ASP A 898 11.23 -22.81 33.00
CA ASP A 898 12.60 -22.30 33.19
C ASP A 898 12.63 -20.76 33.17
N ILE A 899 11.86 -20.13 32.27
CA ILE A 899 11.72 -18.67 32.22
C ILE A 899 11.04 -18.16 33.51
N MET A 900 9.98 -18.82 34.00
CA MET A 900 9.34 -18.48 35.26
C MET A 900 10.30 -18.62 36.46
N GLU A 901 11.02 -19.73 36.60
CA GLU A 901 11.99 -19.93 37.69
C GLU A 901 13.12 -18.88 37.63
N THR A 902 13.55 -18.49 36.43
CA THR A 902 14.52 -17.41 36.21
C THR A 902 13.96 -16.05 36.63
N ILE A 903 12.74 -15.69 36.21
CA ILE A 903 12.08 -14.42 36.59
C ILE A 903 11.91 -14.30 38.11
N VAL A 904 11.51 -15.40 38.78
CA VAL A 904 11.35 -15.45 40.24
C VAL A 904 12.69 -15.34 40.96
N SER A 905 13.71 -16.10 40.55
CA SER A 905 15.04 -16.09 41.19
C SER A 905 15.78 -14.76 41.01
N LEU A 906 15.52 -14.01 39.93
CA LEU A 906 16.02 -12.65 39.72
C LEU A 906 15.21 -11.57 40.44
N GLY A 907 14.10 -11.91 41.11
CA GLY A 907 13.23 -10.94 41.80
C GLY A 907 12.49 -9.96 40.87
N LEU A 908 12.30 -10.33 39.59
CA LEU A 908 11.70 -9.46 38.57
C LEU A 908 10.15 -9.47 38.59
N CYS A 909 9.55 -10.36 39.37
CA CYS A 909 8.11 -10.41 39.69
C CYS A 909 7.90 -10.43 41.20
N LYS A 910 6.81 -9.79 41.65
CA LYS A 910 6.36 -9.79 43.06
C LYS A 910 5.58 -11.07 43.41
N GLU A 911 4.88 -11.66 42.45
CA GLU A 911 3.98 -12.81 42.63
C GLU A 911 4.31 -13.93 41.63
N THR A 912 4.21 -15.18 42.06
CA THR A 912 4.49 -16.36 41.23
C THR A 912 3.52 -16.50 40.06
N GLU A 913 2.25 -16.13 40.24
CA GLU A 913 1.25 -16.19 39.17
C GLU A 913 1.58 -15.17 38.05
N THR A 914 1.98 -13.94 38.40
CA THR A 914 2.50 -12.95 37.44
C THR A 914 3.73 -13.47 36.70
N ALA A 915 4.64 -14.18 37.38
CA ALA A 915 5.81 -14.78 36.72
C ALA A 915 5.41 -15.86 35.70
N ILE A 916 4.41 -16.69 35.99
CA ILE A 916 3.85 -17.68 35.05
C ILE A 916 3.25 -16.99 33.82
N GLN A 917 2.40 -15.98 34.00
CA GLN A 917 1.79 -15.28 32.87
C GLN A 917 2.80 -14.45 32.07
N THR A 918 3.83 -13.89 32.72
CA THR A 918 4.94 -13.22 32.04
C THR A 918 5.75 -14.20 31.20
N ALA A 919 6.09 -15.38 31.73
CA ALA A 919 6.77 -16.43 30.97
C ALA A 919 5.95 -16.89 29.75
N LYS A 920 4.65 -17.13 29.92
CA LYS A 920 3.70 -17.42 28.83
C LYS A 920 3.66 -16.32 27.78
N THR A 921 3.66 -15.05 28.21
CA THR A 921 3.69 -13.90 27.29
C THR A 921 4.99 -13.87 26.49
N ILE A 922 6.14 -14.10 27.13
CA ILE A 922 7.46 -14.16 26.45
C ILE A 922 7.50 -15.31 25.43
N VAL A 923 6.98 -16.48 25.78
CA VAL A 923 6.89 -17.64 24.89
C VAL A 923 5.95 -17.36 23.71
N PHE A 924 4.76 -16.80 23.97
CA PHE A 924 3.76 -16.41 22.97
C PHE A 924 4.28 -15.34 21.98
N LEU A 925 5.07 -14.38 22.48
CA LEU A 925 5.76 -13.38 21.65
C LEU A 925 6.94 -13.96 20.84
N GLY A 926 7.18 -15.28 20.87
CA GLY A 926 8.21 -15.93 20.04
C GLY A 926 9.64 -15.70 20.50
N PHE A 927 9.88 -15.22 21.73
CA PHE A 927 11.25 -14.96 22.21
C PHE A 927 12.09 -16.22 22.49
N HIS A 928 11.47 -17.40 22.43
CA HIS A 928 12.14 -18.69 22.53
C HIS A 928 12.61 -19.25 21.18
N GLU A 929 12.25 -18.62 20.06
CA GLU A 929 12.53 -19.10 18.70
C GLU A 929 14.01 -18.95 18.29
N GLU A 930 14.48 -19.86 17.44
CA GLU A 930 15.84 -19.83 16.85
C GLU A 930 15.93 -19.00 15.54
N SER A 931 14.92 -18.21 15.23
CA SER A 931 14.92 -17.25 14.12
C SER A 931 15.86 -16.06 14.44
N GLU A 932 16.62 -15.58 13.45
CA GLU A 932 17.52 -14.44 13.61
C GLU A 932 16.77 -13.10 13.72
N ILE A 933 17.22 -12.21 14.62
CA ILE A 933 16.60 -10.88 14.79
C ILE A 933 16.91 -9.98 13.58
N PRO A 934 15.89 -9.39 12.91
CA PRO A 934 16.08 -8.55 11.73
C PRO A 934 17.02 -7.36 11.92
N ASN A 935 17.73 -6.98 10.85
CA ASN A 935 18.68 -5.85 10.83
C ASN A 935 18.05 -4.47 11.10
N SER A 936 16.71 -4.36 11.05
CA SER A 936 15.98 -3.14 11.41
C SER A 936 15.99 -2.85 12.92
N CYS A 937 16.11 -3.88 13.76
CA CYS A 937 16.07 -3.73 15.21
C CYS A 937 17.45 -3.40 15.78
N ARG A 938 17.53 -2.37 16.65
CA ARG A 938 18.78 -1.93 17.31
C ARG A 938 18.73 -2.02 18.83
N SER A 939 17.54 -1.91 19.40
CA SER A 939 17.26 -1.93 20.84
C SER A 939 16.27 -3.04 21.22
N ALA A 940 16.16 -3.34 22.52
CA ALA A 940 15.15 -4.28 23.00
C ALA A 940 13.72 -3.79 22.72
N PHE A 941 13.50 -2.47 22.80
CA PHE A 941 12.24 -1.83 22.44
C PHE A 941 11.84 -2.12 21.00
N ASP A 942 12.78 -2.06 20.03
CA ASP A 942 12.48 -2.35 18.61
C ASP A 942 12.08 -3.82 18.42
N VAL A 943 12.86 -4.75 19.00
CA VAL A 943 12.60 -6.20 18.92
C VAL A 943 11.24 -6.53 19.55
N THR A 944 10.91 -5.90 20.68
CA THR A 944 9.65 -6.12 21.38
C THR A 944 8.47 -5.49 20.65
N CYS A 945 8.60 -4.28 20.09
CA CYS A 945 7.56 -3.68 19.26
C CYS A 945 7.26 -4.56 18.03
N LEU A 946 8.30 -5.06 17.35
CA LEU A 946 8.14 -5.96 16.21
C LEU A 946 7.40 -7.24 16.62
N ARG A 947 7.83 -7.92 17.70
CA ARG A 947 7.15 -9.14 18.18
C ARG A 947 5.72 -8.89 18.63
N MET A 948 5.44 -7.75 19.26
CA MET A 948 4.08 -7.36 19.64
C MET A 948 3.20 -7.01 18.43
N GLU A 949 3.76 -6.40 17.39
CA GLU A 949 3.05 -6.13 16.13
C GLU A 949 2.73 -7.43 15.37
N GLU A 950 3.68 -8.37 15.31
CA GLU A 950 3.50 -9.69 14.69
C GLU A 950 2.49 -10.58 15.44
N ARG A 951 2.54 -10.62 16.78
CA ARG A 951 1.85 -11.63 17.60
C ARG A 951 0.57 -11.13 18.30
N LEU A 952 0.36 -9.82 18.42
CA LEU A 952 -0.81 -9.22 19.11
C LEU A 952 -1.69 -8.37 18.18
N ALA A 953 -1.70 -8.68 16.88
CA ALA A 953 -2.66 -8.14 15.92
C ALA A 953 -4.05 -8.79 16.06
N TYR A 954 -5.09 -8.06 15.66
CA TYR A 954 -6.43 -8.62 15.44
C TYR A 954 -6.48 -9.41 14.12
N SER A 955 -7.10 -10.58 14.13
CA SER A 955 -7.45 -11.31 12.91
C SER A 955 -8.71 -10.74 12.25
N GLY A 956 -9.01 -11.15 11.00
CA GLY A 956 -10.18 -10.67 10.27
C GLY A 956 -11.55 -11.03 10.86
N THR A 957 -11.62 -11.94 11.85
CA THR A 957 -12.86 -12.36 12.52
C THR A 957 -13.01 -11.82 13.94
N GLU A 958 -11.94 -11.24 14.49
CA GLU A 958 -11.90 -10.70 15.85
C GLU A 958 -12.41 -9.26 15.89
N LYS A 959 -12.97 -8.86 17.04
CA LYS A 959 -13.54 -7.52 17.23
C LYS A 959 -12.82 -6.77 18.33
N ASP A 960 -12.51 -5.51 18.08
CA ASP A 960 -12.25 -4.55 19.13
C ASP A 960 -13.56 -4.12 19.80
N MET A 961 -13.40 -3.51 20.97
CA MET A 961 -14.47 -2.99 21.80
C MET A 961 -13.99 -1.70 22.44
N VAL A 962 -14.82 -0.67 22.37
CA VAL A 962 -14.68 0.57 23.14
C VAL A 962 -15.61 0.48 24.33
N LEU A 963 -15.04 0.56 25.52
CA LEU A 963 -15.78 0.76 26.76
C LEU A 963 -15.36 2.09 27.37
N MET A 964 -16.32 2.99 27.53
CA MET A 964 -16.19 4.25 28.23
C MET A 964 -17.25 4.34 29.31
N HIS A 965 -16.84 4.74 30.51
CA HIS A 965 -17.71 4.85 31.67
C HIS A 965 -17.38 6.10 32.47
N HIS A 966 -18.40 6.84 32.90
CA HIS A 966 -18.27 7.98 33.79
C HIS A 966 -19.12 7.76 35.04
N GLU A 967 -18.55 8.10 36.18
CA GLU A 967 -19.20 8.12 37.48
C GLU A 967 -19.08 9.55 38.05
N VAL A 968 -20.23 10.15 38.38
CA VAL A 968 -20.32 11.52 38.90
C VAL A 968 -21.15 11.51 40.17
N GLU A 969 -20.54 11.89 41.29
CA GLU A 969 -21.22 12.02 42.58
C GLU A 969 -21.67 13.47 42.77
N VAL A 970 -22.97 13.70 42.94
CA VAL A 970 -23.59 15.03 43.01
C VAL A 970 -24.20 15.27 44.38
N ASP A 971 -23.67 16.26 45.11
CA ASP A 971 -24.24 16.73 46.38
C ASP A 971 -25.19 17.92 46.16
N PHE A 972 -26.42 17.81 46.64
CA PHE A 972 -27.43 18.88 46.55
C PHE A 972 -27.53 19.67 47.87
N PRO A 973 -27.72 21.01 47.80
CA PRO A 973 -27.98 21.81 49.00
C PRO A 973 -29.30 21.40 49.67
N ASN A 974 -29.43 21.74 50.95
CA ASN A 974 -30.62 21.50 51.79
C ASN A 974 -30.91 20.04 52.20
N GLY A 975 -29.91 19.16 52.18
CA GLY A 975 -30.03 17.80 52.75
C GLY A 975 -30.79 16.80 51.86
N GLN A 976 -30.98 17.13 50.58
CA GLN A 976 -31.35 16.17 49.56
C GLN A 976 -30.25 15.11 49.42
N ARG A 977 -30.64 13.87 49.12
CA ARG A 977 -29.71 12.73 49.03
C ARG A 977 -28.70 12.98 47.90
N THR A 978 -27.42 12.69 48.16
CA THR A 978 -26.37 12.60 47.14
C THR A 978 -26.82 11.63 46.04
N GLU A 979 -26.75 12.07 44.78
CA GLU A 979 -27.12 11.27 43.62
C GLU A 979 -25.85 10.74 42.95
N ASN A 980 -25.87 9.47 42.51
CA ASN A 980 -24.80 8.91 41.69
C ASN A 980 -25.27 8.86 40.24
N HIS A 981 -24.68 9.70 39.40
CA HIS A 981 -24.97 9.72 37.97
C HIS A 981 -23.91 8.87 37.27
N ARG A 982 -24.35 8.01 36.35
CA ARG A 982 -23.49 7.10 35.59
C ARG A 982 -23.82 7.20 34.12
N ALA A 983 -22.80 7.31 33.27
CA ALA A 983 -22.97 7.30 31.81
C ALA A 983 -22.00 6.30 31.18
N THR A 984 -22.50 5.45 30.27
CA THR A 984 -21.69 4.42 29.60
C THR A 984 -21.88 4.43 28.10
N LEU A 985 -20.77 4.36 27.37
CA LEU A 985 -20.73 3.93 25.98
C LEU A 985 -20.04 2.56 25.91
N LEU A 986 -20.73 1.56 25.34
CA LEU A 986 -20.17 0.26 25.03
C LEU A 986 -20.45 -0.05 23.56
N GLU A 987 -19.40 -0.03 22.74
CA GLU A 987 -19.47 -0.25 21.30
C GLU A 987 -18.49 -1.34 20.88
N CYS A 988 -18.91 -2.23 19.97
CA CYS A 988 -18.07 -3.28 19.39
C CYS A 988 -17.87 -3.01 17.89
N GLY A 989 -16.76 -3.50 17.32
CA GLY A 989 -16.54 -3.40 15.87
C GLY A 989 -17.73 -3.92 15.05
N ARG A 990 -18.18 -3.12 14.08
CA ARG A 990 -19.34 -3.42 13.22
C ARG A 990 -18.84 -4.02 11.91
N THR A 991 -19.44 -5.13 11.45
CA THR A 991 -19.17 -5.69 10.11
C THR A 991 -20.39 -5.50 9.23
N LYS A 992 -20.23 -4.80 8.10
CA LYS A 992 -21.28 -4.57 7.10
C LYS A 992 -20.74 -4.95 5.73
N ASN A 993 -21.49 -5.75 4.97
CA ASN A 993 -21.09 -6.25 3.64
C ASN A 993 -19.67 -6.86 3.61
N GLY A 994 -19.28 -7.58 4.66
CA GLY A 994 -17.94 -8.16 4.80
C GLY A 994 -16.81 -7.19 5.21
N LYS A 995 -17.04 -5.87 5.20
CA LYS A 995 -16.07 -4.86 5.66
C LYS A 995 -16.29 -4.59 7.16
N THR A 996 -15.24 -4.78 7.96
CA THR A 996 -15.27 -4.53 9.41
C THR A 996 -14.74 -3.14 9.72
N THR A 997 -15.54 -2.33 10.40
CA THR A 997 -15.15 -1.03 10.97
C THR A 997 -15.01 -1.19 12.48
N THR A 998 -13.84 -0.84 13.02
CA THR A 998 -13.56 -0.99 14.45
C THR A 998 -14.42 -0.04 15.30
N ALA A 999 -14.71 -0.43 16.54
CA ALA A 999 -15.38 0.44 17.51
C ALA A 999 -14.61 1.76 17.66
N MET A 1000 -13.28 1.68 17.77
CA MET A 1000 -12.39 2.84 17.83
C MET A 1000 -12.50 3.74 16.58
N ALA A 1001 -12.71 3.18 15.38
CA ALA A 1001 -12.86 4.00 14.17
C ALA A 1001 -14.20 4.73 14.15
N LEU A 1002 -15.29 4.05 14.53
CA LEU A 1002 -16.64 4.63 14.62
C LEU A 1002 -16.68 5.77 15.64
N THR A 1003 -16.23 5.51 16.86
CA THR A 1003 -16.32 6.47 17.98
C THR A 1003 -15.36 7.66 17.88
N VAL A 1004 -14.47 7.68 16.89
CA VAL A 1004 -13.61 8.84 16.59
C VAL A 1004 -14.04 9.55 15.30
N GLY A 1005 -14.35 8.82 14.23
CA GLY A 1005 -14.71 9.40 12.94
C GLY A 1005 -16.09 10.05 12.93
N ILE A 1006 -17.08 9.46 13.59
CA ILE A 1006 -18.46 9.96 13.57
C ILE A 1006 -18.61 11.29 14.34
N PRO A 1007 -18.07 11.48 15.56
CA PRO A 1007 -18.09 12.78 16.23
C PRO A 1007 -17.47 13.90 15.39
N ALA A 1008 -16.31 13.66 14.74
CA ALA A 1008 -15.68 14.63 13.86
C ALA A 1008 -16.57 15.01 12.65
N ALA A 1009 -17.25 14.03 12.05
CA ALA A 1009 -18.20 14.26 10.96
C ALA A 1009 -19.44 15.06 11.41
N ILE A 1010 -19.97 14.79 12.61
CA ILE A 1010 -21.10 15.55 13.17
C ILE A 1010 -20.67 17.00 13.46
N GLY A 1011 -19.48 17.21 14.01
CA GLY A 1011 -18.93 18.57 14.20
C GLY A 1011 -18.89 19.38 12.90
N ALA A 1012 -18.49 18.75 11.79
CA ALA A 1012 -18.49 19.40 10.49
C ALA A 1012 -19.90 19.66 9.95
N LEU A 1013 -20.85 18.73 10.17
CA LEU A 1013 -22.25 18.91 9.80
C LEU A 1013 -22.89 20.10 10.52
N LEU A 1014 -22.62 20.28 11.81
CA LEU A 1014 -23.12 21.44 12.58
C LEU A 1014 -22.53 22.77 12.08
N MET A 1015 -21.28 22.77 11.62
CA MET A 1015 -20.66 23.94 10.99
C MET A 1015 -21.28 24.27 9.63
N LEU A 1016 -21.52 23.28 8.76
CA LEU A 1016 -22.22 23.48 7.48
C LEU A 1016 -23.63 24.07 7.68
N GLN A 1017 -24.32 23.66 8.73
CA GLN A 1017 -25.65 24.14 9.10
C GLN A 1017 -25.65 25.47 9.86
N ASN A 1018 -24.49 26.09 10.10
CA ASN A 1018 -24.32 27.28 10.95
C ASN A 1018 -24.99 27.14 12.34
N LYS A 1019 -24.92 25.94 12.95
CA LYS A 1019 -25.46 25.67 14.30
C LYS A 1019 -24.50 26.02 15.43
N ILE A 1020 -23.27 26.45 15.11
CA ILE A 1020 -22.24 26.85 16.09
C ILE A 1020 -21.93 28.35 15.89
N ASP A 1021 -22.52 29.19 16.74
CA ASP A 1021 -22.33 30.64 16.69
C ASP A 1021 -20.94 31.04 17.22
N THR A 1022 -20.44 30.35 18.25
CA THR A 1022 -19.16 30.68 18.90
C THR A 1022 -17.97 30.52 17.94
N LYS A 1023 -17.08 31.50 17.94
CA LYS A 1023 -15.86 31.57 17.11
C LYS A 1023 -14.61 31.51 17.99
N GLY A 1024 -13.50 31.02 17.44
CA GLY A 1024 -12.28 30.71 18.20
C GLY A 1024 -11.89 29.24 18.14
N VAL A 1025 -10.99 28.85 19.04
CA VAL A 1025 -10.59 27.44 19.25
C VAL A 1025 -11.46 26.86 20.36
N LEU A 1026 -12.33 25.93 20.00
CA LEU A 1026 -13.35 25.34 20.86
C LEU A 1026 -13.07 23.86 21.14
N ARG A 1027 -13.75 23.37 22.18
CA ARG A 1027 -13.85 21.95 22.56
C ARG A 1027 -15.33 21.61 22.72
N PRO A 1028 -15.76 20.34 22.65
CA PRO A 1028 -17.16 19.98 22.81
C PRO A 1028 -17.60 19.93 24.28
N ILE A 1029 -17.32 21.00 25.02
CA ILE A 1029 -17.70 21.20 26.43
C ILE A 1029 -18.90 22.14 26.58
N ASP A 1030 -19.18 22.95 25.56
CA ASP A 1030 -20.30 23.89 25.53
C ASP A 1030 -21.62 23.21 25.09
N PRO A 1031 -22.78 23.54 25.71
CA PRO A 1031 -24.07 22.92 25.39
C PRO A 1031 -24.51 23.07 23.94
N GLU A 1032 -24.12 24.17 23.28
CA GLU A 1032 -24.40 24.38 21.85
C GLU A 1032 -23.75 23.32 20.94
N ILE A 1033 -22.69 22.65 21.41
CA ILE A 1033 -21.98 21.61 20.68
C ILE A 1033 -22.40 20.23 21.19
N TYR A 1034 -22.25 19.95 22.49
CA TYR A 1034 -22.40 18.57 22.96
C TYR A 1034 -23.84 18.06 22.91
N VAL A 1035 -24.87 18.91 23.08
CA VAL A 1035 -26.27 18.49 23.03
C VAL A 1035 -26.63 17.93 21.64
N PRO A 1036 -26.51 18.71 20.54
CA PRO A 1036 -26.84 18.18 19.22
C PRO A 1036 -25.90 17.05 18.78
N VAL A 1037 -24.63 17.04 19.20
CA VAL A 1037 -23.73 15.92 18.87
C VAL A 1037 -24.17 14.61 19.53
N LEU A 1038 -24.48 14.61 20.83
CA LEU A 1038 -24.94 13.42 21.53
C LEU A 1038 -26.28 12.90 20.98
N ASP A 1039 -27.23 13.79 20.70
CA ASP A 1039 -28.52 13.42 20.10
C ASP A 1039 -28.34 12.73 18.72
N ILE A 1040 -27.41 13.22 17.89
CA ILE A 1040 -27.10 12.61 16.59
C ILE A 1040 -26.33 11.29 16.74
N LEU A 1041 -25.43 11.17 17.73
CA LEU A 1041 -24.73 9.92 18.05
C LEU A 1041 -25.71 8.82 18.48
N GLU A 1042 -26.67 9.14 19.35
CA GLU A 1042 -27.74 8.21 19.75
C GLU A 1042 -28.62 7.82 18.56
N ALA A 1043 -29.03 8.79 17.73
CA ALA A 1043 -29.85 8.54 16.53
C ALA A 1043 -29.13 7.63 15.52
N TYR A 1044 -27.82 7.83 15.30
CA TYR A 1044 -26.96 6.95 14.49
C TYR A 1044 -26.77 5.54 15.11
N GLY A 1045 -27.16 5.36 16.38
CA GLY A 1045 -27.14 4.08 17.08
C GLY A 1045 -25.81 3.80 17.80
N LEU A 1046 -25.04 4.82 18.18
CA LEU A 1046 -24.01 4.69 19.22
C LEU A 1046 -24.71 4.82 20.57
N LYS A 1047 -24.89 3.69 21.28
CA LYS A 1047 -25.73 3.64 22.48
C LYS A 1047 -25.04 4.25 23.69
N LEU A 1048 -25.50 5.42 24.07
CA LEU A 1048 -25.16 6.11 25.32
C LEU A 1048 -26.22 5.72 26.37
N VAL A 1049 -25.78 5.16 27.49
CA VAL A 1049 -26.67 4.69 28.57
C VAL A 1049 -26.41 5.51 29.83
N GLU A 1050 -27.37 6.37 30.17
CA GLU A 1050 -27.37 7.18 31.39
C GLU A 1050 -28.22 6.53 32.50
N LYS A 1051 -27.77 6.66 33.75
CA LYS A 1051 -28.47 6.23 34.97
C LYS A 1051 -28.25 7.23 36.10
N MET A 1052 -29.22 7.35 37.00
CA MET A 1052 -29.16 8.20 38.20
C MET A 1052 -29.76 7.40 39.38
N ASP A 1053 -29.00 7.22 40.46
CA ASP A 1053 -29.33 6.37 41.62
C ASP A 1053 -29.23 7.10 42.99
#